data_AF-A0A967KLF1-F1
#
_entry.id   AF-A0A967KLF1-F1
#
_cell.length_a   1.000
_cell.length_b   1.000
_cell.length_c   1.000
_cell.angle_alpha   90.00
_cell.angle_beta   90.00
_cell.angle_gamma   90.00
#
_symmetry.space_group_name_H-M   'P 1'
#
loop_
_entity.id
_entity.type
_entity.pdbx_description
1 polymer ?
#
loop_
_entity_poly.entity_id
_entity_poly.type
_entity_poly.pdbx_seq_one_letter_code
_entity_poly.pdbx_strand_id
1 'polypeptide(L)'
;MRYVEFFVIILIILSSRLYAAGGDMGGGDGTEATPYLIEDFADFQVFSDPNNSAIYWAEGVHTRLECDLDLDPNATGLPIYVGAVISNFSGVFDGNRHVISNLTIDTLSDANGTNDDSNDLGLFGRVVGALVEVRDLGLENAFIAGGYDSDYLGALCGYKDGGILTNCYTTGSVTGGGSSEDLGGLCGKQYKGSITNCYSTCSVTGNENLGGLCGKISYGNITDCYATGTITGISSPLRFAGLCGFNYDASIMNCYSAGLVTWTGVFHTGRGGLCAYNSGIIEACFWDVDTSNYGNAGDNDYNSVGKTTAEMKDITTFVTAGWDFDPNDGDAMDWFMPAGDYPKLVWQLTIVYSCEASISLAQNQTGRIRMEIFSPVEESVSWTISGHESCGWITGLAPDSGTSTGPMDKTTVTINVDSDGLDPNEYFCNLSITADNNDTLSFPVSLYVYNRVDFEEMARLAQFWQTADCNEGQSCSEVDWYIDGTINGRDLKQLVISWLGEGIVYDSPEISDGFETGDLTALDWNVTGDADWAVGSDSVYEGNYAAKSGIITHNQATSLELTVETGFDTISFARKVSSESGWDYLRFYVDDVEIDKWSGEQDWLVVEYAISGGQRTFKWSYTKDGSASGGSDCGWIDAVRIYDSGQ
;
A
#
# COMPACT_ATOMS: atom_id res chain seq x y z
N MET A 1 70.12 -32.24 -21.76
CA MET A 1 69.76 -32.70 -20.39
C MET A 1 69.36 -31.47 -19.59
N ARG A 2 68.07 -31.43 -19.19
CA ARG A 2 67.43 -30.70 -18.08
C ARG A 2 67.73 -29.20 -17.91
N TYR A 3 66.78 -28.37 -18.37
CA TYR A 3 66.43 -27.12 -17.70
C TYR A 3 65.25 -27.39 -16.76
N VAL A 4 65.36 -26.83 -15.55
CA VAL A 4 64.49 -27.05 -14.39
C VAL A 4 63.32 -26.09 -14.46
N GLU A 5 62.09 -26.61 -14.40
CA GLU A 5 60.86 -25.84 -14.25
C GLU A 5 60.80 -25.24 -12.83
N PHE A 6 60.58 -23.92 -12.76
CA PHE A 6 60.26 -23.23 -11.52
C PHE A 6 58.74 -23.23 -11.33
N PHE A 7 58.26 -24.07 -10.41
CA PHE A 7 56.93 -23.91 -9.81
C PHE A 7 56.95 -22.68 -8.91
N VAL A 8 56.17 -21.66 -9.24
CA VAL A 8 55.85 -20.56 -8.32
C VAL A 8 54.68 -21.04 -7.47
N ILE A 9 54.97 -21.53 -6.26
CA ILE A 9 53.97 -21.70 -5.21
C ILE A 9 53.71 -20.29 -4.67
N ILE A 10 52.59 -19.68 -5.08
CA ILE A 10 52.07 -18.48 -4.43
C ILE A 10 51.45 -18.95 -3.10
N LEU A 11 52.20 -18.74 -2.02
CA LEU A 11 51.73 -18.91 -0.66
C LEU A 11 50.82 -17.72 -0.33
N ILE A 12 49.53 -17.84 -0.64
CA ILE A 12 48.51 -16.93 -0.10
C ILE A 12 48.45 -17.22 1.40
N ILE A 13 48.71 -16.21 2.23
CA ILE A 13 48.49 -16.28 3.67
C ILE A 13 46.96 -16.28 3.86
N LEU A 14 46.35 -17.45 3.71
CA LEU A 14 45.06 -17.75 4.31
C LEU A 14 45.28 -17.70 5.82
N SER A 15 44.57 -16.82 6.51
CA SER A 15 44.21 -17.05 7.91
C SER A 15 43.25 -18.24 7.95
N SER A 16 43.79 -19.43 7.67
CA SER A 16 43.08 -20.68 7.81
C SER A 16 42.91 -20.95 9.29
N ARG A 17 41.70 -20.73 9.80
CA ARG A 17 41.28 -21.48 10.98
C ARG A 17 41.13 -22.93 10.51
N LEU A 18 42.08 -23.79 10.90
CA LEU A 18 41.89 -25.24 10.77
C LEU A 18 40.71 -25.63 11.68
N TYR A 19 39.56 -25.99 11.09
CA TYR A 19 38.45 -26.56 11.84
C TYR A 19 38.29 -28.05 11.51
N ALA A 20 38.08 -28.83 12.57
CA ALA A 20 37.86 -30.26 12.49
C ALA A 20 36.48 -30.55 11.87
N ALA A 21 36.37 -31.67 11.17
CA ALA A 21 35.10 -32.19 10.67
C ALA A 21 34.08 -32.27 11.83
N GLY A 22 33.02 -31.44 11.75
CA GLY A 22 31.90 -31.42 12.69
C GLY A 22 31.80 -30.24 13.66
N GLY A 23 32.53 -29.13 13.45
CA GLY A 23 32.39 -27.91 14.26
C GLY A 23 31.70 -26.78 13.50
N ASP A 24 30.52 -26.38 13.98
CA ASP A 24 29.76 -25.13 13.74
C ASP A 24 30.56 -24.01 13.06
N MET A 25 30.21 -23.68 11.81
CA MET A 25 30.90 -22.70 10.94
C MET A 25 30.05 -21.46 10.59
N GLY A 26 29.00 -21.16 11.35
CA GLY A 26 28.26 -19.91 11.18
C GLY A 26 27.75 -19.30 12.49
N GLY A 27 28.02 -19.94 13.63
CA GLY A 27 27.23 -19.67 14.83
C GLY A 27 25.80 -20.19 14.66
N GLY A 28 25.27 -20.81 15.70
CA GLY A 28 23.93 -21.42 15.67
C GLY A 28 23.95 -22.89 15.28
N ASP A 29 22.77 -23.52 15.37
CA ASP A 29 22.60 -24.95 15.13
C ASP A 29 21.62 -25.24 13.96
N GLY A 30 21.25 -24.20 13.22
CA GLY A 30 20.34 -24.27 12.08
C GLY A 30 18.87 -24.41 12.48
N THR A 31 18.53 -24.21 13.75
CA THR A 31 17.12 -24.12 14.18
C THR A 31 16.60 -22.69 14.03
N GLU A 32 15.28 -22.50 14.04
CA GLU A 32 14.66 -21.18 14.00
C GLU A 32 15.15 -20.23 15.11
N ALA A 33 15.39 -20.77 16.31
CA ALA A 33 15.86 -19.98 17.45
C ALA A 33 17.36 -19.64 17.38
N THR A 34 18.15 -20.46 16.68
CA THR A 34 19.59 -20.31 16.52
C THR A 34 19.98 -20.68 15.08
N PRO A 35 19.63 -19.84 14.09
CA PRO A 35 19.94 -20.11 12.68
C PRO A 35 21.45 -20.10 12.47
N TYR A 36 21.90 -20.76 11.40
CA TYR A 36 23.28 -20.60 10.94
C TYR A 36 23.48 -19.19 10.39
N LEU A 37 24.50 -18.47 10.85
CA LEU A 37 24.76 -17.10 10.39
C LEU A 37 25.82 -17.11 9.29
N ILE A 38 25.62 -16.26 8.29
CA ILE A 38 26.61 -15.93 7.26
C ILE A 38 27.08 -14.52 7.56
N GLU A 39 28.19 -14.41 8.29
CA GLU A 39 28.71 -13.13 8.78
C GLU A 39 29.70 -12.48 7.80
N ASP A 40 30.24 -13.27 6.88
CA ASP A 40 31.10 -12.80 5.82
C ASP A 40 31.10 -13.71 4.58
N PHE A 41 31.91 -13.32 3.61
CA PHE A 41 32.09 -14.04 2.36
C PHE A 41 32.71 -15.44 2.55
N ALA A 42 33.58 -15.64 3.54
CA ALA A 42 34.21 -16.95 3.77
C ALA A 42 33.19 -17.97 4.29
N ASP A 43 32.25 -17.53 5.14
CA ASP A 43 31.11 -18.35 5.55
C ASP A 43 30.27 -18.74 4.33
N PHE A 44 29.94 -17.77 3.48
CA PHE A 44 29.16 -18.03 2.26
C PHE A 44 29.84 -19.07 1.34
N GLN A 45 31.16 -19.03 1.20
CA GLN A 45 31.91 -20.06 0.43
C GLN A 45 31.78 -21.46 1.03
N VAL A 46 31.77 -21.58 2.36
CA VAL A 46 31.59 -22.87 3.03
C VAL A 46 30.16 -23.38 2.84
N PHE A 47 29.18 -22.50 2.96
CA PHE A 47 27.76 -22.86 2.88
C PHE A 47 27.36 -23.24 1.44
N SER A 48 27.91 -22.53 0.45
CA SER A 48 27.68 -22.81 -0.98
C SER A 48 28.49 -23.99 -1.52
N ASP A 49 29.43 -24.58 -0.76
CA ASP A 49 30.11 -25.80 -1.17
C ASP A 49 29.08 -26.94 -1.36
N PRO A 50 29.01 -27.57 -2.56
CA PRO A 50 28.07 -28.66 -2.82
C PRO A 50 28.18 -29.83 -1.84
N ASN A 51 29.34 -30.05 -1.22
CA ASN A 51 29.52 -31.10 -0.21
C ASN A 51 28.83 -30.78 1.13
N ASN A 52 28.49 -29.52 1.36
CA ASN A 52 27.86 -29.04 2.59
C ASN A 52 26.37 -28.73 2.42
N SER A 53 25.84 -28.80 1.20
CA SER A 53 24.43 -28.48 0.91
C SER A 53 23.43 -29.28 1.75
N ALA A 54 23.71 -30.56 2.03
CA ALA A 54 22.86 -31.39 2.88
C ALA A 54 22.86 -30.97 4.37
N ILE A 55 23.76 -30.09 4.78
CA ILE A 55 23.88 -29.57 6.15
C ILE A 55 23.13 -28.25 6.26
N TYR A 56 23.42 -27.29 5.37
CA TYR A 56 22.95 -25.91 5.51
C TYR A 56 21.64 -25.63 4.76
N TRP A 57 21.31 -26.41 3.72
CA TRP A 57 20.18 -26.15 2.82
C TRP A 57 19.07 -27.20 2.88
N ALA A 58 19.09 -28.07 3.90
CA ALA A 58 18.09 -29.10 4.08
C ALA A 58 16.77 -28.55 4.66
N GLU A 59 15.69 -29.31 4.48
CA GLU A 59 14.36 -28.95 5.01
C GLU A 59 14.39 -28.73 6.53
N GLY A 60 13.83 -27.59 6.97
CA GLY A 60 13.80 -27.18 8.37
C GLY A 60 15.11 -26.60 8.92
N VAL A 61 16.15 -26.44 8.08
CA VAL A 61 17.38 -25.74 8.46
C VAL A 61 17.23 -24.25 8.17
N HIS A 62 17.51 -23.42 9.17
CA HIS A 62 17.45 -21.96 9.09
C HIS A 62 18.85 -21.37 8.94
N THR A 63 19.00 -20.50 7.95
CA THR A 63 20.22 -19.74 7.69
C THR A 63 19.88 -18.26 7.56
N ARG A 64 20.73 -17.36 8.07
CA ARG A 64 20.52 -15.92 8.02
C ARG A 64 21.77 -15.16 7.59
N LEU A 65 21.62 -14.14 6.73
CA LEU A 65 22.69 -13.20 6.44
C LEU A 65 22.84 -12.17 7.56
N GLU A 66 24.09 -11.83 7.93
CA GLU A 66 24.40 -10.76 8.89
C GLU A 66 25.21 -9.62 8.26
N CYS A 67 25.48 -9.72 6.96
CA CYS A 67 26.14 -8.68 6.19
C CYS A 67 25.75 -8.74 4.71
N ASP A 68 25.97 -7.63 4.03
CA ASP A 68 25.95 -7.61 2.57
C ASP A 68 27.14 -8.40 2.01
N LEU A 69 26.92 -9.11 0.90
CA LEU A 69 27.92 -9.93 0.22
C LEU A 69 28.19 -9.39 -1.18
N ASP A 70 29.46 -9.32 -1.57
CA ASP A 70 29.88 -8.99 -2.92
C ASP A 70 30.52 -10.23 -3.57
N LEU A 71 29.91 -10.70 -4.66
CA LEU A 71 30.35 -11.87 -5.42
C LEU A 71 31.13 -11.49 -6.70
N ASP A 72 31.57 -10.23 -6.85
CA ASP A 72 32.37 -9.81 -8.02
C ASP A 72 33.62 -10.68 -8.14
N PRO A 73 33.78 -11.45 -9.24
CA PRO A 73 34.93 -12.33 -9.44
C PRO A 73 36.25 -11.55 -9.48
N ASN A 74 36.24 -10.27 -9.85
CA ASN A 74 37.44 -9.43 -9.89
C ASN A 74 37.86 -8.94 -8.50
N ALA A 75 36.90 -8.71 -7.60
CA ALA A 75 37.16 -8.28 -6.23
C ALA A 75 37.51 -9.47 -5.31
N THR A 76 36.83 -10.60 -5.50
CA THR A 76 36.93 -11.79 -4.64
C THR A 76 37.97 -12.81 -5.13
N GLY A 77 38.36 -12.75 -6.40
CA GLY A 77 39.17 -13.79 -7.05
C GLY A 77 38.41 -15.09 -7.29
N LEU A 78 37.07 -15.08 -7.20
CA LEU A 78 36.22 -16.23 -7.53
C LEU A 78 36.31 -16.59 -9.01
N PRO A 79 36.18 -17.89 -9.36
CA PRO A 79 35.84 -18.27 -10.71
C PRO A 79 34.42 -17.76 -11.05
N ILE A 80 34.20 -17.46 -12.32
CA ILE A 80 32.84 -17.26 -12.83
C ILE A 80 32.06 -18.56 -12.63
N TYR A 81 30.84 -18.47 -12.10
CA TYR A 81 30.00 -19.64 -11.90
C TYR A 81 29.51 -20.16 -13.25
N VAL A 82 29.57 -21.47 -13.44
CA VAL A 82 29.10 -22.17 -14.66
C VAL A 82 27.80 -22.96 -14.40
N GLY A 83 27.07 -22.56 -13.36
CA GLY A 83 25.83 -23.16 -12.89
C GLY A 83 25.32 -22.40 -11.66
N ALA A 84 24.19 -22.80 -11.11
CA ALA A 84 23.66 -22.16 -9.90
C ALA A 84 24.66 -22.22 -8.72
N VAL A 85 24.68 -21.15 -7.91
CA VAL A 85 25.55 -21.06 -6.72
C VAL A 85 25.13 -22.09 -5.69
N ILE A 86 23.81 -22.18 -5.43
CA ILE A 86 23.21 -23.15 -4.53
C ILE A 86 22.29 -24.06 -5.37
N SER A 87 22.80 -25.22 -5.78
CA SER A 87 22.10 -26.09 -6.74
C SER A 87 20.73 -26.58 -6.28
N ASN A 88 20.59 -26.97 -5.01
CA ASN A 88 19.34 -27.44 -4.42
C ASN A 88 19.18 -26.83 -3.02
N PHE A 89 18.01 -26.28 -2.76
CA PHE A 89 17.67 -25.59 -1.53
C PHE A 89 16.28 -26.00 -1.06
N SER A 90 16.17 -26.39 0.20
CA SER A 90 14.92 -26.84 0.83
C SER A 90 14.69 -26.24 2.23
N GLY A 91 15.61 -25.43 2.73
CA GLY A 91 15.57 -24.83 4.07
C GLY A 91 14.88 -23.46 4.13
N VAL A 92 15.25 -22.68 5.13
CA VAL A 92 14.83 -21.28 5.32
C VAL A 92 16.06 -20.38 5.16
N PHE A 93 15.97 -19.43 4.24
CA PHE A 93 17.01 -18.42 4.01
C PHE A 93 16.44 -17.05 4.34
N ASP A 94 16.93 -16.48 5.42
CA ASP A 94 16.57 -15.15 5.88
C ASP A 94 17.67 -14.18 5.43
N GLY A 95 17.36 -13.34 4.44
CA GLY A 95 18.29 -12.32 3.96
C GLY A 95 18.50 -11.20 4.98
N ASN A 96 17.66 -11.07 6.01
CA ASN A 96 17.76 -10.06 7.05
C ASN A 96 17.96 -8.64 6.47
N ARG A 97 17.29 -8.35 5.34
CA ARG A 97 17.41 -7.11 4.56
C ARG A 97 18.80 -6.82 3.99
N HIS A 98 19.71 -7.79 3.98
CA HIS A 98 20.99 -7.71 3.33
C HIS A 98 20.91 -8.01 1.84
N VAL A 99 21.94 -7.56 1.12
CA VAL A 99 22.08 -7.77 -0.31
C VAL A 99 23.24 -8.70 -0.64
N ILE A 100 23.04 -9.54 -1.66
CA ILE A 100 24.11 -10.22 -2.38
C ILE A 100 24.28 -9.47 -3.71
N SER A 101 25.50 -9.08 -4.06
CA SER A 101 25.77 -8.24 -5.22
C SER A 101 26.74 -8.88 -6.21
N ASN A 102 26.68 -8.45 -7.48
CA ASN A 102 27.65 -8.76 -8.53
C ASN A 102 27.83 -10.25 -8.87
N LEU A 103 26.79 -11.07 -8.62
CA LEU A 103 26.77 -12.47 -9.03
C LEU A 103 26.95 -12.59 -10.55
N THR A 104 27.94 -13.37 -11.00
CA THR A 104 28.13 -13.70 -12.42
C THR A 104 28.04 -15.21 -12.63
N ILE A 105 26.97 -15.65 -13.32
CA ILE A 105 26.82 -16.98 -13.90
C ILE A 105 26.94 -16.85 -15.41
N ASP A 106 27.92 -17.55 -16.00
CA ASP A 106 28.12 -17.58 -17.45
C ASP A 106 28.45 -19.00 -17.90
N THR A 107 27.46 -19.66 -18.52
CA THR A 107 27.66 -21.00 -19.09
C THR A 107 28.08 -20.94 -20.56
N LEU A 108 28.22 -19.74 -21.15
CA LEU A 108 28.74 -19.53 -22.50
C LEU A 108 30.27 -19.56 -22.55
N SER A 109 30.94 -19.35 -21.40
CA SER A 109 32.39 -19.29 -21.27
C SER A 109 33.03 -20.54 -20.65
N ASP A 110 32.33 -21.68 -20.69
CA ASP A 110 32.86 -22.98 -20.31
C ASP A 110 34.27 -23.21 -20.92
N ALA A 111 35.19 -23.77 -20.13
CA ALA A 111 36.59 -23.92 -20.51
C ALA A 111 36.82 -24.90 -21.70
N ASN A 112 35.76 -25.53 -22.20
CA ASN A 112 35.79 -26.48 -23.32
C ASN A 112 35.29 -25.88 -24.64
N GLY A 113 34.74 -24.65 -24.63
CA GLY A 113 34.25 -23.96 -25.81
C GLY A 113 33.01 -24.62 -26.42
N THR A 114 32.24 -25.34 -25.62
CA THR A 114 30.90 -25.82 -25.98
C THR A 114 29.89 -24.92 -25.29
N ASN A 115 28.87 -24.47 -26.03
CA ASN A 115 27.72 -23.80 -25.43
C ASN A 115 27.03 -24.85 -24.55
N ASP A 116 27.42 -24.95 -23.29
CA ASP A 116 26.89 -25.98 -22.41
C ASP A 116 25.51 -25.54 -21.92
N ASP A 117 24.50 -26.16 -22.53
CA ASP A 117 23.11 -26.01 -22.15
C ASP A 117 22.95 -26.45 -20.69
N SER A 118 22.59 -25.50 -19.83
CA SER A 118 22.55 -25.67 -18.38
C SER A 118 21.23 -25.13 -17.87
N ASN A 119 20.50 -25.97 -17.16
CA ASN A 119 19.19 -25.62 -16.61
C ASN A 119 19.30 -25.18 -15.16
N ASP A 120 18.22 -24.60 -14.64
CA ASP A 120 18.10 -24.22 -13.23
C ASP A 120 19.18 -23.21 -12.83
N LEU A 121 19.30 -22.09 -13.55
CA LEU A 121 20.32 -21.06 -13.27
C LEU A 121 19.76 -19.96 -12.38
N GLY A 122 20.58 -19.51 -11.42
CA GLY A 122 20.29 -18.45 -10.46
C GLY A 122 21.19 -18.54 -9.23
N LEU A 123 20.97 -17.65 -8.24
CA LEU A 123 21.55 -17.85 -6.90
C LEU A 123 21.17 -19.23 -6.36
N PHE A 124 19.88 -19.56 -6.42
CA PHE A 124 19.36 -20.90 -6.18
C PHE A 124 19.00 -21.59 -7.49
N GLY A 125 19.53 -22.78 -7.74
CA GLY A 125 19.12 -23.53 -8.91
C GLY A 125 17.70 -24.02 -8.74
N ARG A 126 17.48 -24.81 -7.69
CA ARG A 126 16.18 -25.38 -7.34
C ARG A 126 15.80 -25.07 -5.89
N VAL A 127 14.64 -24.43 -5.70
CA VAL A 127 14.02 -24.15 -4.40
C VAL A 127 12.84 -25.10 -4.24
N VAL A 128 12.99 -26.17 -3.45
CA VAL A 128 12.03 -27.29 -3.43
C VAL A 128 11.71 -27.69 -2.00
N GLY A 129 10.42 -27.73 -1.67
CA GLY A 129 9.94 -28.19 -0.37
C GLY A 129 8.58 -27.58 -0.02
N ALA A 130 7.85 -28.20 0.90
CA ALA A 130 6.60 -27.60 1.40
C ALA A 130 6.88 -26.46 2.38
N LEU A 131 7.97 -26.56 3.14
CA LEU A 131 8.39 -25.62 4.18
C LEU A 131 9.56 -24.73 3.76
N VAL A 132 9.96 -24.77 2.48
CA VAL A 132 11.08 -23.95 1.99
C VAL A 132 10.66 -22.48 1.97
N GLU A 133 11.53 -21.61 2.47
CA GLU A 133 11.28 -20.18 2.55
C GLU A 133 12.55 -19.40 2.19
N VAL A 134 12.40 -18.37 1.35
CA VAL A 134 13.44 -17.38 1.10
C VAL A 134 12.81 -16.02 1.33
N ARG A 135 13.36 -15.23 2.26
CA ARG A 135 12.79 -13.93 2.60
C ARG A 135 13.82 -12.83 2.76
N ASP A 136 13.37 -11.58 2.63
CA ASP A 136 14.10 -10.36 2.97
C ASP A 136 15.50 -10.27 2.33
N LEU A 137 15.61 -10.68 1.06
CA LEU A 137 16.87 -10.82 0.33
C LEU A 137 16.89 -9.98 -0.94
N GLY A 138 17.89 -9.12 -1.07
CA GLY A 138 18.22 -8.45 -2.33
C GLY A 138 19.32 -9.17 -3.10
N LEU A 139 19.15 -9.33 -4.41
CA LEU A 139 20.20 -9.76 -5.33
C LEU A 139 20.47 -8.66 -6.36
N GLU A 140 21.57 -7.94 -6.18
CA GLU A 140 21.89 -6.76 -6.97
C GLU A 140 22.93 -7.03 -8.04
N ASN A 141 22.72 -6.43 -9.22
CA ASN A 141 23.65 -6.53 -10.35
C ASN A 141 24.01 -7.98 -10.72
N ALA A 142 23.03 -8.88 -10.71
CA ALA A 142 23.23 -10.26 -11.11
C ALA A 142 23.29 -10.39 -12.64
N PHE A 143 24.30 -11.10 -13.14
CA PHE A 143 24.47 -11.44 -14.54
C PHE A 143 24.32 -12.96 -14.71
N ILE A 144 23.19 -13.39 -15.28
CA ILE A 144 22.91 -14.80 -15.55
C ILE A 144 22.88 -15.00 -17.07
N ALA A 145 23.83 -15.78 -17.60
CA ALA A 145 23.91 -16.12 -19.01
C ALA A 145 23.93 -17.65 -19.21
N GLY A 146 22.87 -18.17 -19.81
CA GLY A 146 22.72 -19.56 -20.22
C GLY A 146 23.05 -19.80 -21.69
N GLY A 147 23.25 -21.08 -22.04
CA GLY A 147 23.50 -21.60 -23.38
C GLY A 147 22.32 -21.52 -24.34
N TYR A 148 22.40 -22.25 -25.46
CA TYR A 148 21.43 -22.16 -26.55
C TYR A 148 20.05 -22.72 -26.15
N ASP A 149 20.05 -23.81 -25.38
CA ASP A 149 18.92 -24.65 -24.95
C ASP A 149 18.85 -24.73 -23.42
N SER A 150 19.11 -23.60 -22.74
CA SER A 150 19.12 -23.52 -21.28
C SER A 150 17.75 -23.10 -20.75
N ASP A 151 17.18 -23.93 -19.89
CA ASP A 151 15.83 -23.75 -19.34
C ASP A 151 15.84 -23.39 -17.86
N TYR A 152 14.79 -22.68 -17.42
CA TYR A 152 14.59 -22.31 -16.02
C TYR A 152 15.69 -21.37 -15.52
N LEU A 153 15.72 -20.14 -16.05
CA LEU A 153 16.67 -19.12 -15.62
C LEU A 153 15.94 -18.04 -14.84
N GLY A 154 16.40 -17.77 -13.62
CA GLY A 154 16.00 -16.59 -12.86
C GLY A 154 17.13 -16.11 -11.97
N ALA A 155 17.24 -14.79 -11.76
CA ALA A 155 18.37 -14.27 -10.99
C ALA A 155 18.38 -14.84 -9.56
N LEU A 156 17.21 -14.84 -8.90
CA LEU A 156 17.09 -15.43 -7.57
C LEU A 156 16.98 -16.95 -7.64
N CYS A 157 16.06 -17.50 -8.46
CA CYS A 157 15.99 -18.94 -8.65
C CYS A 157 15.62 -19.42 -10.06
N GLY A 158 16.18 -20.56 -10.47
CA GLY A 158 15.82 -21.20 -11.73
C GLY A 158 14.45 -21.87 -11.66
N TYR A 159 14.30 -22.84 -10.75
CA TYR A 159 13.09 -23.62 -10.56
C TYR A 159 12.63 -23.63 -9.10
N LYS A 160 11.35 -23.34 -8.87
CA LYS A 160 10.71 -23.38 -7.56
C LYS A 160 9.59 -24.42 -7.53
N ASP A 161 9.58 -25.32 -6.53
CA ASP A 161 8.50 -26.28 -6.28
C ASP A 161 8.04 -26.27 -4.81
N GLY A 162 6.88 -25.65 -4.56
CA GLY A 162 6.37 -25.42 -3.21
C GLY A 162 7.04 -24.27 -2.46
N GLY A 163 6.70 -24.08 -1.18
CA GLY A 163 7.26 -23.03 -0.33
C GLY A 163 6.92 -21.58 -0.71
N ILE A 164 7.65 -20.64 -0.13
CA ILE A 164 7.36 -19.20 -0.18
C ILE A 164 8.63 -18.40 -0.52
N LEU A 165 8.52 -17.45 -1.46
CA LEU A 165 9.49 -16.35 -1.61
C LEU A 165 8.78 -15.06 -1.20
N THR A 166 9.35 -14.32 -0.24
CA THR A 166 8.73 -13.10 0.30
C THR A 166 9.74 -11.96 0.43
N ASN A 167 9.35 -10.71 0.15
CA ASN A 167 10.21 -9.53 0.35
C ASN A 167 11.58 -9.64 -0.34
N CYS A 168 11.61 -10.25 -1.53
CA CYS A 168 12.84 -10.46 -2.29
C CYS A 168 12.89 -9.58 -3.54
N TYR A 169 14.08 -9.20 -3.96
CA TYR A 169 14.25 -8.51 -5.23
C TYR A 169 15.50 -8.86 -6.01
N THR A 170 15.44 -8.62 -7.32
CA THR A 170 16.57 -8.85 -8.24
C THR A 170 16.79 -7.67 -9.18
N THR A 171 18.06 -7.31 -9.38
CA THR A 171 18.49 -6.36 -10.42
C THR A 171 19.60 -6.96 -11.28
N GLY A 172 19.74 -6.51 -12.53
CA GLY A 172 20.75 -6.99 -13.47
C GLY A 172 20.17 -7.57 -14.77
N SER A 173 20.62 -8.75 -15.18
CA SER A 173 20.22 -9.36 -16.45
C SER A 173 20.15 -10.90 -16.40
N VAL A 174 19.12 -11.45 -17.05
CA VAL A 174 18.94 -12.88 -17.30
C VAL A 174 18.86 -13.11 -18.82
N THR A 175 19.81 -13.87 -19.35
CA THR A 175 19.94 -14.12 -20.79
C THR A 175 20.00 -15.60 -21.08
N GLY A 176 19.07 -16.11 -21.89
CA GLY A 176 19.13 -17.45 -22.48
C GLY A 176 19.22 -17.40 -24.01
N GLY A 177 19.50 -18.55 -24.61
CA GLY A 177 19.69 -18.69 -26.04
C GLY A 177 18.42 -18.90 -26.86
N GLY A 178 18.60 -19.25 -28.14
CA GLY A 178 17.53 -19.30 -29.14
C GLY A 178 16.51 -20.43 -28.99
N SER A 179 16.74 -21.37 -28.06
CA SER A 179 15.79 -22.44 -27.68
C SER A 179 15.54 -22.49 -26.18
N SER A 180 15.96 -21.46 -25.44
CA SER A 180 15.70 -21.35 -24.00
C SER A 180 14.21 -21.23 -23.67
N GLU A 181 13.78 -21.93 -22.61
CA GLU A 181 12.43 -21.87 -22.08
C GLU A 181 12.38 -21.43 -20.60
N ASP A 182 11.32 -20.69 -20.25
CA ASP A 182 10.97 -20.29 -18.88
C ASP A 182 12.05 -19.41 -18.21
N LEU A 183 12.13 -18.15 -18.64
CA LEU A 183 13.06 -17.16 -18.10
C LEU A 183 12.30 -16.05 -17.36
N GLY A 184 12.67 -15.82 -16.11
CA GLY A 184 12.13 -14.74 -15.28
C GLY A 184 13.23 -13.86 -14.73
N GLY A 185 12.94 -12.59 -14.48
CA GLY A 185 13.92 -11.73 -13.81
C GLY A 185 14.21 -12.19 -12.37
N LEU A 186 13.18 -12.66 -11.64
CA LEU A 186 13.28 -13.23 -10.30
C LEU A 186 13.37 -14.76 -10.35
N CYS A 187 12.40 -15.41 -10.99
CA CYS A 187 12.24 -16.87 -11.00
C CYS A 187 12.00 -17.42 -12.42
N GLY A 188 12.78 -18.39 -12.89
CA GLY A 188 12.54 -19.01 -14.20
C GLY A 188 11.17 -19.67 -14.29
N LYS A 189 10.94 -20.66 -13.41
CA LYS A 189 9.68 -21.38 -13.31
C LYS A 189 9.26 -21.64 -11.87
N GLN A 190 8.01 -21.35 -11.56
CA GLN A 190 7.36 -21.72 -10.31
C GLN A 190 6.31 -22.82 -10.53
N TYR A 191 6.36 -23.86 -9.71
CA TYR A 191 5.42 -24.98 -9.67
C TYR A 191 4.89 -25.12 -8.23
N LYS A 192 3.68 -24.66 -7.96
CA LYS A 192 3.10 -24.51 -6.60
C LYS A 192 3.87 -23.55 -5.67
N GLY A 193 3.26 -23.28 -4.51
CA GLY A 193 3.74 -22.32 -3.53
C GLY A 193 3.44 -20.87 -3.93
N SER A 194 4.11 -19.93 -3.27
CA SER A 194 3.88 -18.49 -3.47
C SER A 194 5.16 -17.71 -3.78
N ILE A 195 4.98 -16.61 -4.50
CA ILE A 195 5.90 -15.48 -4.60
C ILE A 195 5.11 -14.24 -4.19
N THR A 196 5.48 -13.62 -3.08
CA THR A 196 4.70 -12.55 -2.46
C THR A 196 5.60 -11.36 -2.17
N ASN A 197 5.12 -10.12 -2.33
CA ASN A 197 5.89 -8.93 -1.96
C ASN A 197 7.28 -8.91 -2.60
N CYS A 198 7.40 -9.30 -3.88
CA CYS A 198 8.69 -9.40 -4.57
C CYS A 198 8.73 -8.49 -5.80
N TYR A 199 9.93 -8.08 -6.22
CA TYR A 199 10.07 -7.36 -7.48
C TYR A 199 11.33 -7.69 -8.27
N SER A 200 11.31 -7.35 -9.55
CA SER A 200 12.48 -7.51 -10.42
C SER A 200 12.63 -6.33 -11.38
N THR A 201 13.84 -5.81 -11.45
CA THR A 201 14.25 -4.83 -12.47
C THR A 201 15.19 -5.45 -13.52
N CYS A 202 15.42 -6.76 -13.44
CA CYS A 202 16.28 -7.50 -14.36
C CYS A 202 15.79 -7.39 -15.81
N SER A 203 16.72 -7.07 -16.72
CA SER A 203 16.47 -7.28 -18.14
C SER A 203 16.44 -8.78 -18.46
N VAL A 204 15.46 -9.23 -19.26
CA VAL A 204 15.29 -10.64 -19.61
C VAL A 204 15.35 -10.80 -21.13
N THR A 205 16.26 -11.65 -21.61
CA THR A 205 16.43 -11.97 -23.03
C THR A 205 16.37 -13.47 -23.26
N GLY A 206 15.50 -13.95 -24.14
CA GLY A 206 15.35 -15.39 -24.39
C GLY A 206 14.35 -15.73 -25.49
N ASN A 207 13.94 -17.00 -25.59
CA ASN A 207 13.05 -17.46 -26.66
C ASN A 207 11.61 -17.72 -26.17
N GLU A 208 11.39 -18.61 -25.21
CA GLU A 208 10.04 -19.04 -24.84
C GLU A 208 9.73 -18.80 -23.36
N ASN A 209 8.50 -18.36 -23.05
CA ASN A 209 8.03 -18.06 -21.69
C ASN A 209 8.92 -17.05 -20.96
N LEU A 210 8.88 -15.79 -21.40
CA LEU A 210 9.67 -14.71 -20.79
C LEU A 210 8.77 -13.81 -19.93
N GLY A 211 9.16 -13.58 -18.69
CA GLY A 211 8.50 -12.63 -17.80
C GLY A 211 9.51 -11.76 -17.07
N GLY A 212 9.17 -10.49 -16.81
CA GLY A 212 10.04 -9.62 -16.01
C GLY A 212 10.19 -10.07 -14.56
N LEU A 213 9.17 -10.75 -14.02
CA LEU A 213 9.22 -11.38 -12.70
C LEU A 213 9.45 -12.90 -12.84
N CYS A 214 8.54 -13.60 -13.54
CA CYS A 214 8.59 -15.05 -13.66
C CYS A 214 8.34 -15.55 -15.09
N GLY A 215 9.16 -16.46 -15.60
CA GLY A 215 8.97 -17.01 -16.95
C GLY A 215 7.66 -17.78 -17.05
N LYS A 216 7.46 -18.73 -16.13
CA LYS A 216 6.24 -19.53 -16.05
C LYS A 216 5.82 -19.82 -14.62
N ILE A 217 4.53 -19.71 -14.36
CA ILE A 217 3.90 -20.12 -13.12
C ILE A 217 2.91 -21.28 -13.36
N SER A 218 2.86 -22.23 -12.43
CA SER A 218 1.92 -23.35 -12.48
C SER A 218 1.38 -23.71 -11.10
N TYR A 219 0.06 -23.74 -10.92
CA TYR A 219 -0.61 -24.19 -9.69
C TYR A 219 -0.19 -23.49 -8.37
N GLY A 220 0.38 -22.28 -8.45
CA GLY A 220 0.77 -21.46 -7.30
C GLY A 220 0.16 -20.07 -7.36
N ASN A 221 0.78 -19.12 -6.68
CA ASN A 221 0.38 -17.72 -6.76
C ASN A 221 1.57 -16.75 -6.82
N ILE A 222 1.36 -15.65 -7.54
CA ILE A 222 2.16 -14.43 -7.47
C ILE A 222 1.23 -13.34 -6.93
N THR A 223 1.62 -12.67 -5.86
CA THR A 223 0.78 -11.70 -5.17
C THR A 223 1.60 -10.52 -4.71
N ASP A 224 1.10 -9.31 -4.90
CA ASP A 224 1.78 -8.06 -4.51
C ASP A 224 3.21 -7.97 -5.07
N CYS A 225 3.33 -8.08 -6.39
CA CYS A 225 4.63 -8.13 -7.05
C CYS A 225 4.70 -7.22 -8.27
N TYR A 226 5.91 -6.80 -8.65
CA TYR A 226 6.07 -6.02 -9.87
C TYR A 226 7.35 -6.26 -10.65
N ALA A 227 7.33 -5.89 -11.93
CA ALA A 227 8.49 -5.96 -12.80
C ALA A 227 8.65 -4.72 -13.69
N THR A 228 9.87 -4.18 -13.75
CA THR A 228 10.20 -2.99 -14.56
C THR A 228 11.32 -3.22 -15.57
N GLY A 229 11.93 -4.40 -15.55
CA GLY A 229 13.01 -4.77 -16.46
C GLY A 229 12.55 -4.91 -17.92
N THR A 230 13.47 -4.67 -18.87
CA THR A 230 13.19 -4.81 -20.30
C THR A 230 13.14 -6.29 -20.70
N ILE A 231 12.13 -6.67 -21.50
CA ILE A 231 11.96 -8.02 -22.03
C ILE A 231 12.29 -8.02 -23.52
N THR A 232 13.19 -8.91 -23.95
CA THR A 232 13.63 -9.04 -25.33
C THR A 232 13.49 -10.48 -25.81
N GLY A 233 12.47 -10.74 -26.63
CA GLY A 233 12.33 -12.02 -27.33
C GLY A 233 13.30 -12.14 -28.51
N ILE A 234 14.03 -13.24 -28.59
CA ILE A 234 14.98 -13.52 -29.69
C ILE A 234 14.52 -14.70 -30.55
N SER A 235 15.09 -14.82 -31.75
CA SER A 235 14.81 -15.90 -32.70
C SER A 235 13.35 -15.95 -33.18
N SER A 236 12.50 -16.75 -32.54
CA SER A 236 11.08 -16.91 -32.88
C SER A 236 10.29 -17.03 -31.58
N PRO A 237 10.25 -15.94 -30.79
CA PRO A 237 9.90 -16.05 -29.40
C PRO A 237 8.41 -16.38 -29.21
N LEU A 238 8.14 -17.17 -28.17
CA LEU A 238 6.82 -17.67 -27.81
C LEU A 238 6.48 -17.22 -26.38
N ARG A 239 5.34 -16.54 -26.18
CA ARG A 239 4.82 -16.20 -24.85
C ARG A 239 5.79 -15.35 -24.01
N PHE A 240 5.94 -14.07 -24.36
CA PHE A 240 6.77 -13.11 -23.63
C PHE A 240 5.97 -11.86 -23.21
N ALA A 241 6.08 -11.45 -21.94
CA ALA A 241 5.34 -10.32 -21.40
C ALA A 241 6.05 -9.63 -20.23
N GLY A 242 5.52 -8.47 -19.82
CA GLY A 242 6.13 -7.61 -18.80
C GLY A 242 6.29 -8.26 -17.43
N LEU A 243 5.29 -9.02 -16.94
CA LEU A 243 5.35 -9.68 -15.63
C LEU A 243 5.62 -11.18 -15.76
N CYS A 244 4.80 -11.89 -16.56
CA CYS A 244 4.83 -13.35 -16.66
C CYS A 244 4.68 -13.89 -18.09
N GLY A 245 5.53 -14.82 -18.52
CA GLY A 245 5.41 -15.44 -19.83
C GLY A 245 4.16 -16.33 -19.95
N PHE A 246 4.00 -17.28 -19.04
CA PHE A 246 2.87 -18.21 -19.04
C PHE A 246 2.31 -18.46 -17.63
N ASN A 247 1.06 -18.06 -17.42
CA ASN A 247 0.26 -18.47 -16.27
C ASN A 247 -0.54 -19.75 -16.56
N TYR A 248 -0.16 -20.88 -15.96
CA TYR A 248 -0.81 -22.18 -16.14
C TYR A 248 -1.56 -22.63 -14.88
N ASP A 249 -2.88 -22.46 -14.87
CA ASP A 249 -3.75 -22.85 -13.75
C ASP A 249 -3.25 -22.33 -12.38
N ALA A 250 -2.66 -21.13 -12.39
CA ALA A 250 -2.15 -20.43 -11.21
C ALA A 250 -2.87 -19.08 -11.03
N SER A 251 -2.57 -18.37 -9.94
CA SER A 251 -3.15 -17.07 -9.63
C SER A 251 -2.09 -15.96 -9.70
N ILE A 252 -2.42 -14.83 -10.31
CA ILE A 252 -1.62 -13.60 -10.27
C ILE A 252 -2.54 -12.48 -9.78
N MET A 253 -2.21 -11.87 -8.65
CA MET A 253 -3.08 -10.88 -7.99
C MET A 253 -2.27 -9.66 -7.55
N ASN A 254 -2.87 -8.47 -7.64
CA ASN A 254 -2.25 -7.23 -7.18
C ASN A 254 -0.84 -7.01 -7.72
N CYS A 255 -0.65 -7.21 -9.02
CA CYS A 255 0.67 -7.11 -9.64
C CYS A 255 0.72 -6.08 -10.75
N TYR A 256 1.90 -5.53 -11.00
CA TYR A 256 2.07 -4.66 -12.15
C TYR A 256 3.36 -4.84 -12.94
N SER A 257 3.34 -4.45 -14.21
CA SER A 257 4.56 -4.34 -15.03
C SER A 257 4.68 -3.02 -15.76
N ALA A 258 5.90 -2.48 -15.79
CA ALA A 258 6.22 -1.22 -16.49
C ALA A 258 7.46 -1.32 -17.39
N GLY A 259 7.98 -2.54 -17.59
CA GLY A 259 9.13 -2.79 -18.45
C GLY A 259 8.80 -2.77 -19.94
N LEU A 260 9.75 -2.32 -20.76
CA LEU A 260 9.66 -2.33 -22.22
C LEU A 260 9.64 -3.77 -22.75
N VAL A 261 8.73 -4.10 -23.67
CA VAL A 261 8.65 -5.43 -24.32
C VAL A 261 9.01 -5.33 -25.80
N THR A 262 10.08 -6.03 -26.22
CA THR A 262 10.59 -6.00 -27.61
C THR A 262 10.97 -7.39 -28.14
N TRP A 263 11.27 -7.47 -29.44
CA TRP A 263 11.82 -8.68 -30.06
C TRP A 263 12.71 -8.35 -31.27
N THR A 264 13.60 -9.27 -31.63
CA THR A 264 14.54 -9.11 -32.76
C THR A 264 14.29 -10.06 -33.95
N GLY A 265 13.35 -11.00 -33.80
CA GLY A 265 12.99 -12.02 -34.81
C GLY A 265 11.94 -11.60 -35.85
N VAL A 266 11.78 -12.42 -36.90
CA VAL A 266 10.81 -12.21 -37.99
C VAL A 266 9.42 -12.84 -37.74
N PHE A 267 9.33 -13.77 -36.78
CA PHE A 267 8.09 -14.42 -36.35
C PHE A 267 8.02 -14.41 -34.83
N HIS A 268 6.81 -14.26 -34.28
CA HIS A 268 6.55 -14.31 -32.83
C HIS A 268 5.08 -14.70 -32.59
N THR A 269 4.78 -15.33 -31.46
CA THR A 269 3.38 -15.59 -31.02
C THR A 269 3.27 -15.47 -29.49
N GLY A 270 2.08 -15.08 -29.00
CA GLY A 270 1.84 -14.88 -27.57
C GLY A 270 2.71 -13.77 -26.97
N ARG A 271 2.16 -12.56 -26.87
CA ARG A 271 2.86 -11.44 -26.22
C ARG A 271 1.86 -10.61 -25.44
N GLY A 272 2.30 -10.08 -24.31
CA GLY A 272 1.42 -9.40 -23.37
C GLY A 272 2.09 -8.22 -22.68
N GLY A 273 1.29 -7.24 -22.27
CA GLY A 273 1.73 -6.16 -21.39
C GLY A 273 2.03 -6.68 -19.99
N LEU A 274 1.19 -7.59 -19.48
CA LEU A 274 1.34 -8.23 -18.17
C LEU A 274 1.69 -9.72 -18.30
N CYS A 275 0.78 -10.54 -18.83
CA CYS A 275 0.94 -11.98 -18.97
C CYS A 275 0.73 -12.43 -20.41
N ALA A 276 1.69 -13.14 -21.01
CA ALA A 276 1.62 -13.41 -22.45
C ALA A 276 0.59 -14.47 -22.83
N TYR A 277 0.39 -15.47 -21.97
CA TYR A 277 -0.64 -16.49 -22.11
C TYR A 277 -1.16 -16.88 -20.73
N ASN A 278 -2.47 -16.89 -20.57
CA ASN A 278 -3.13 -17.23 -19.31
C ASN A 278 -4.10 -18.42 -19.46
N SER A 279 -4.02 -19.40 -18.55
CA SER A 279 -5.07 -20.40 -18.32
C SER A 279 -5.58 -20.40 -16.88
N GLY A 280 -5.02 -19.53 -16.03
CA GLY A 280 -5.36 -19.40 -14.62
C GLY A 280 -6.19 -18.15 -14.31
N ILE A 281 -6.03 -17.66 -13.08
CA ILE A 281 -6.69 -16.46 -12.57
C ILE A 281 -5.71 -15.30 -12.61
N ILE A 282 -6.17 -14.16 -13.12
CA ILE A 282 -5.50 -12.87 -13.02
C ILE A 282 -6.53 -11.90 -12.44
N GLU A 283 -6.16 -11.13 -11.43
CA GLU A 283 -7.06 -10.21 -10.72
C GLU A 283 -6.30 -8.97 -10.24
N ALA A 284 -6.92 -7.79 -10.35
CA ALA A 284 -6.35 -6.51 -9.91
C ALA A 284 -4.91 -6.27 -10.37
N CYS A 285 -4.59 -6.66 -11.61
CA CYS A 285 -3.26 -6.50 -12.19
C CYS A 285 -3.23 -5.46 -13.31
N PHE A 286 -2.11 -4.73 -13.40
CA PHE A 286 -1.96 -3.60 -14.32
C PHE A 286 -0.67 -3.68 -15.14
N TRP A 287 -0.68 -3.12 -16.34
CA TRP A 287 0.58 -2.82 -17.02
C TRP A 287 0.57 -1.42 -17.60
N ASP A 288 1.75 -0.82 -17.65
CA ASP A 288 1.93 0.48 -18.26
C ASP A 288 1.97 0.36 -19.79
N VAL A 289 0.93 0.85 -20.47
CA VAL A 289 0.82 0.77 -21.94
C VAL A 289 1.80 1.69 -22.67
N ASP A 290 2.24 2.76 -22.02
CA ASP A 290 3.12 3.77 -22.61
C ASP A 290 4.58 3.30 -22.57
N THR A 291 5.01 2.66 -21.47
CA THR A 291 6.39 2.16 -21.33
C THR A 291 6.59 0.79 -21.97
N SER A 292 5.58 -0.09 -21.91
CA SER A 292 5.67 -1.43 -22.49
C SER A 292 5.66 -1.46 -24.02
N ASN A 293 5.19 -0.38 -24.66
CA ASN A 293 4.84 -0.32 -26.09
C ASN A 293 3.77 -1.34 -26.52
N TYR A 294 2.94 -1.81 -25.59
CA TYR A 294 1.99 -2.87 -25.87
C TYR A 294 0.59 -2.60 -25.31
N GLY A 295 -0.40 -2.63 -26.19
CA GLY A 295 -1.80 -2.29 -25.86
C GLY A 295 -2.69 -3.46 -25.45
N ASN A 296 -2.18 -4.70 -25.42
CA ASN A 296 -2.96 -5.88 -25.02
C ASN A 296 -2.34 -6.56 -23.81
N ALA A 297 -3.17 -7.07 -22.90
CA ALA A 297 -2.75 -7.83 -21.72
C ALA A 297 -1.93 -9.06 -22.08
N GLY A 298 -2.41 -9.83 -23.06
CA GLY A 298 -1.85 -11.04 -23.66
C GLY A 298 -2.96 -12.02 -24.06
N ASP A 299 -2.61 -13.25 -24.43
CA ASP A 299 -3.60 -14.24 -24.85
C ASP A 299 -4.36 -14.81 -23.64
N ASN A 300 -5.70 -14.80 -23.70
CA ASN A 300 -6.60 -15.25 -22.62
C ASN A 300 -6.42 -14.55 -21.26
N ASP A 301 -5.78 -13.37 -21.24
CA ASP A 301 -5.78 -12.47 -20.10
C ASP A 301 -6.83 -11.37 -20.33
N TYR A 302 -8.00 -11.54 -19.71
CA TYR A 302 -9.15 -10.63 -19.84
C TYR A 302 -9.36 -9.75 -18.61
N ASN A 303 -8.56 -9.94 -17.57
CA ASN A 303 -8.80 -9.35 -16.25
C ASN A 303 -7.73 -8.37 -15.82
N SER A 304 -6.52 -8.44 -16.41
CA SER A 304 -5.57 -7.34 -16.25
C SER A 304 -5.99 -6.13 -17.09
N VAL A 305 -5.62 -4.94 -16.63
CA VAL A 305 -6.03 -3.67 -17.25
C VAL A 305 -4.80 -2.86 -17.62
N GLY A 306 -4.74 -2.46 -18.89
CA GLY A 306 -3.70 -1.56 -19.38
C GLY A 306 -3.97 -0.14 -18.90
N LYS A 307 -2.96 0.50 -18.33
CA LYS A 307 -3.02 1.84 -17.77
C LYS A 307 -1.92 2.69 -18.39
N THR A 308 -2.21 3.95 -18.68
CA THR A 308 -1.18 4.91 -19.10
C THR A 308 -0.19 5.17 -17.96
N THR A 309 0.98 5.72 -18.26
CA THR A 309 1.94 6.10 -17.21
C THR A 309 1.33 7.08 -16.21
N ALA A 310 0.43 7.97 -16.66
CA ALA A 310 -0.26 8.89 -15.77
C ALA A 310 -1.18 8.15 -14.79
N GLU A 311 -1.99 7.20 -15.28
CA GLU A 311 -2.88 6.40 -14.43
C GLU A 311 -2.09 5.45 -13.51
N MET A 312 -0.97 4.89 -13.98
CA MET A 312 -0.08 4.05 -13.17
C MET A 312 0.62 4.81 -12.03
N LYS A 313 0.63 6.14 -12.09
CA LYS A 313 1.17 7.05 -11.07
C LYS A 313 0.07 7.77 -10.29
N ASP A 314 -1.17 7.34 -10.48
CA ASP A 314 -2.33 7.82 -9.76
C ASP A 314 -2.74 6.73 -8.76
N ILE A 315 -2.63 7.04 -7.47
CA ILE A 315 -2.94 6.11 -6.36
C ILE A 315 -4.38 5.59 -6.45
N THR A 316 -5.32 6.39 -6.97
CA THR A 316 -6.73 6.01 -7.11
C THR A 316 -6.91 4.79 -8.02
N THR A 317 -6.02 4.58 -9.00
CA THR A 317 -6.03 3.40 -9.88
C THR A 317 -5.92 2.11 -9.08
N PHE A 318 -5.14 2.09 -8.01
CA PHE A 318 -4.83 0.90 -7.24
C PHE A 318 -5.78 0.72 -6.05
N VAL A 319 -6.08 1.81 -5.34
CA VAL A 319 -7.06 1.79 -4.22
C VAL A 319 -8.43 1.33 -4.71
N THR A 320 -8.90 1.83 -5.86
CA THR A 320 -10.19 1.38 -6.43
C THR A 320 -10.20 -0.07 -6.90
N ALA A 321 -9.02 -0.65 -7.10
CA ALA A 321 -8.85 -2.06 -7.43
C ALA A 321 -8.66 -2.96 -6.20
N GLY A 322 -8.72 -2.38 -4.99
CA GLY A 322 -8.60 -3.09 -3.73
C GLY A 322 -7.17 -3.39 -3.29
N TRP A 323 -6.18 -2.66 -3.82
CA TRP A 323 -4.81 -2.76 -3.31
C TRP A 323 -4.74 -2.07 -1.95
N ASP A 324 -3.97 -2.66 -1.03
CA ASP A 324 -3.79 -2.14 0.31
C ASP A 324 -2.73 -1.02 0.35
N PHE A 325 -3.23 0.19 0.64
CA PHE A 325 -2.47 1.40 0.94
C PHE A 325 -2.96 2.06 2.25
N ASP A 326 -3.82 1.40 3.04
CA ASP A 326 -4.47 2.02 4.21
C ASP A 326 -3.76 1.57 5.49
N PRO A 327 -3.17 2.46 6.29
CA PRO A 327 -2.50 2.05 7.52
C PRO A 327 -3.48 1.82 8.68
N ASN A 328 -4.78 1.94 8.45
CA ASN A 328 -5.81 2.00 9.50
C ASN A 328 -6.87 0.88 9.40
N ASP A 329 -6.78 -0.03 8.43
CA ASP A 329 -7.74 -1.12 8.24
C ASP A 329 -7.48 -2.35 9.13
N GLY A 330 -6.35 -2.37 9.84
CA GLY A 330 -6.05 -3.31 10.91
C GLY A 330 -4.98 -4.35 10.57
N ASP A 331 -4.41 -4.30 9.38
CA ASP A 331 -3.17 -4.98 9.00
C ASP A 331 -2.13 -4.01 8.44
N ALA A 332 -0.97 -4.55 8.05
CA ALA A 332 0.17 -3.74 7.62
C ALA A 332 0.09 -3.53 6.11
N MET A 333 0.12 -2.27 5.69
CA MET A 333 0.18 -1.86 4.28
C MET A 333 1.13 -2.72 3.45
N ASP A 334 0.63 -3.30 2.36
CA ASP A 334 1.47 -3.95 1.36
C ASP A 334 2.17 -2.93 0.45
N TRP A 335 1.46 -1.85 0.08
CA TRP A 335 1.91 -0.87 -0.91
C TRP A 335 2.01 0.56 -0.37
N PHE A 336 2.94 1.31 -0.96
CA PHE A 336 3.11 2.74 -0.80
C PHE A 336 3.34 3.38 -2.18
N MET A 337 2.90 4.62 -2.40
CA MET A 337 3.15 5.33 -3.65
C MET A 337 3.88 6.66 -3.40
N PRO A 338 5.15 6.81 -3.84
CA PRO A 338 5.83 8.10 -3.85
C PRO A 338 5.14 9.06 -4.83
N ALA A 339 5.13 10.35 -4.51
CA ALA A 339 4.53 11.36 -5.37
C ALA A 339 5.14 11.35 -6.79
N GLY A 340 4.30 11.12 -7.80
CA GLY A 340 4.71 11.08 -9.21
C GLY A 340 5.51 9.85 -9.64
N ASP A 341 5.53 8.79 -8.82
CA ASP A 341 6.18 7.52 -9.09
C ASP A 341 5.17 6.35 -9.09
N TYR A 342 5.63 5.16 -9.48
CA TYR A 342 4.82 3.93 -9.43
C TYR A 342 4.66 3.41 -7.99
N PRO A 343 3.67 2.52 -7.71
CA PRO A 343 3.59 1.84 -6.42
C PRO A 343 4.90 1.10 -6.09
N LYS A 344 5.29 1.12 -4.82
CA LYS A 344 6.42 0.36 -4.27
C LYS A 344 5.93 -0.42 -3.06
N LEU A 345 6.62 -1.52 -2.78
CA LEU A 345 6.28 -2.35 -1.63
C LEU A 345 6.77 -1.68 -0.36
N VAL A 346 5.98 -1.69 0.70
CA VAL A 346 6.29 -0.94 1.94
C VAL A 346 7.59 -1.41 2.58
N TRP A 347 7.91 -2.70 2.51
CA TRP A 347 9.16 -3.24 3.05
C TRP A 347 10.42 -2.65 2.38
N GLN A 348 10.30 -2.06 1.18
CA GLN A 348 11.41 -1.35 0.54
C GLN A 348 11.78 -0.07 1.29
N LEU A 349 10.85 0.49 2.05
CA LEU A 349 11.08 1.65 2.88
C LEU A 349 11.54 1.24 4.27
N THR A 350 12.44 2.04 4.80
CA THR A 350 12.87 1.95 6.19
C THR A 350 12.04 2.90 7.07
N ILE A 351 11.36 3.87 6.44
CA ILE A 351 10.47 4.80 7.10
C ILE A 351 9.32 5.25 6.20
N VAL A 352 8.14 5.45 6.80
CA VAL A 352 6.91 5.90 6.15
C VAL A 352 6.25 7.03 6.96
N TYR A 353 5.30 7.71 6.33
CA TYR A 353 4.41 8.65 7.02
C TYR A 353 2.95 8.40 6.64
N SER A 354 2.02 8.67 7.56
CA SER A 354 0.58 8.52 7.32
C SER A 354 -0.14 9.87 7.42
N CYS A 355 -0.50 10.41 6.24
CA CYS A 355 -1.53 11.42 5.93
C CYS A 355 -1.13 12.24 4.68
N GLU A 356 -2.09 12.87 4.00
CA GLU A 356 -1.76 13.94 3.06
C GLU A 356 -1.33 15.22 3.82
N ALA A 357 -0.25 15.85 3.36
CA ALA A 357 0.28 17.06 3.99
C ALA A 357 -0.29 18.33 3.30
N SER A 358 -1.58 18.61 3.47
CA SER A 358 -2.22 19.78 2.86
C SER A 358 -2.95 20.65 3.89
N ILE A 359 -3.04 21.96 3.61
CA ILE A 359 -3.83 22.90 4.42
C ILE A 359 -4.32 24.09 3.57
N SER A 360 -5.53 24.58 3.88
CA SER A 360 -6.10 25.80 3.28
C SER A 360 -6.19 26.91 4.32
N LEU A 361 -5.63 28.08 4.00
CA LEU A 361 -5.61 29.25 4.89
C LEU A 361 -6.04 30.53 4.17
N ALA A 362 -6.82 31.38 4.84
CA ALA A 362 -6.98 32.76 4.38
C ALA A 362 -5.63 33.49 4.46
N GLN A 363 -5.46 34.56 3.68
CA GLN A 363 -4.27 35.42 3.81
C GLN A 363 -4.03 35.89 5.25
N ASN A 364 -2.76 35.95 5.65
CA ASN A 364 -2.30 36.41 6.97
C ASN A 364 -2.87 35.57 8.13
N GLN A 365 -2.81 34.25 7.99
CA GLN A 365 -3.18 33.26 9.02
C GLN A 365 -2.03 32.28 9.24
N THR A 366 -2.05 31.65 10.42
CA THR A 366 -1.15 30.53 10.72
C THR A 366 -1.94 29.25 10.82
N GLY A 367 -1.32 28.13 10.43
CA GLY A 367 -1.92 26.81 10.43
C GLY A 367 -0.93 25.74 10.86
N ARG A 368 -1.44 24.54 11.08
CA ARG A 368 -0.65 23.37 11.44
C ARG A 368 -1.12 22.15 10.69
N ILE A 369 -0.18 21.43 10.09
CA ILE A 369 -0.40 20.09 9.54
C ILE A 369 0.19 19.10 10.54
N ARG A 370 -0.52 18.00 10.80
CA ARG A 370 0.00 16.88 11.59
C ARG A 370 0.22 15.70 10.67
N MET A 371 1.37 15.07 10.81
CA MET A 371 1.71 13.83 10.15
C MET A 371 2.22 12.84 11.18
N GLU A 372 1.99 11.55 10.98
CA GLU A 372 2.63 10.51 11.77
C GLU A 372 3.78 9.91 10.96
N ILE A 373 4.92 9.73 11.59
CA ILE A 373 6.10 9.08 11.01
C ILE A 373 6.36 7.81 11.80
N PHE A 374 6.54 6.70 11.10
CA PHE A 374 6.85 5.41 11.70
C PHE A 374 7.73 4.58 10.77
N SER A 375 8.41 3.60 11.33
CA SER A 375 9.19 2.63 10.57
C SER A 375 8.38 1.35 10.43
N PRO A 376 8.22 0.80 9.21
CA PRO A 376 7.54 -0.48 9.03
C PRO A 376 8.43 -1.67 9.39
N VAL A 377 9.70 -1.44 9.77
CA VAL A 377 10.62 -2.51 10.19
C VAL A 377 10.63 -2.68 11.71
N GLU A 378 10.93 -3.89 12.16
CA GLU A 378 11.03 -4.23 13.59
C GLU A 378 12.21 -3.55 14.31
N GLU A 379 13.22 -3.12 13.56
CA GLU A 379 14.40 -2.48 14.12
C GLU A 379 14.17 -0.99 14.39
N SER A 380 14.93 -0.44 15.34
CA SER A 380 14.89 0.99 15.64
C SER A 380 15.56 1.79 14.55
N VAL A 381 14.84 2.76 13.97
CA VAL A 381 15.30 3.61 12.87
C VAL A 381 15.23 5.07 13.28
N SER A 382 16.36 5.78 13.20
CA SER A 382 16.38 7.24 13.40
C SER A 382 16.10 7.98 12.09
N TRP A 383 15.50 9.15 12.18
CA TRP A 383 15.11 9.93 11.01
C TRP A 383 15.19 11.44 11.23
N THR A 384 15.29 12.17 10.13
CA THR A 384 15.35 13.63 10.07
C THR A 384 14.49 14.15 8.92
N ILE A 385 13.90 15.33 9.07
CA ILE A 385 13.14 15.99 8.00
C ILE A 385 13.94 17.17 7.47
N SER A 386 14.03 17.27 6.15
CA SER A 386 14.73 18.35 5.45
C SER A 386 13.84 19.00 4.38
N GLY A 387 14.32 20.11 3.80
CA GLY A 387 13.63 20.85 2.73
C GLY A 387 12.75 21.99 3.22
N HIS A 388 12.32 22.01 4.48
CA HIS A 388 11.38 23.02 4.97
C HIS A 388 11.92 24.46 4.90
N GLU A 389 13.23 24.67 5.06
CA GLU A 389 13.85 26.00 4.95
C GLU A 389 13.73 26.61 3.55
N SER A 390 13.57 25.76 2.52
CA SER A 390 13.35 26.22 1.14
C SER A 390 11.93 26.70 0.90
N CYS A 391 11.04 26.46 1.86
CA CYS A 391 9.61 26.73 1.77
C CYS A 391 9.28 27.89 2.70
N GLY A 392 9.33 29.11 2.15
CA GLY A 392 9.24 30.35 2.94
C GLY A 392 7.96 30.54 3.76
N TRP A 393 6.94 29.72 3.54
CA TRP A 393 5.68 29.70 4.27
C TRP A 393 5.59 28.58 5.33
N ILE A 394 6.59 27.69 5.40
CA ILE A 394 6.75 26.74 6.50
C ILE A 394 7.65 27.39 7.56
N THR A 395 7.08 27.66 8.74
CA THR A 395 7.76 28.40 9.80
C THR A 395 8.50 27.49 10.79
N GLY A 396 8.25 26.18 10.76
CA GLY A 396 9.03 25.21 11.51
C GLY A 396 8.38 23.83 11.62
N LEU A 397 9.18 22.87 12.07
CA LEU A 397 8.80 21.48 12.31
C LEU A 397 8.97 21.14 13.79
N ALA A 398 8.10 20.28 14.32
CA ALA A 398 8.20 19.81 15.69
C ALA A 398 7.65 18.37 15.86
N PRO A 399 8.50 17.38 16.17
CA PRO A 399 9.96 17.42 16.05
C PRO A 399 10.42 17.43 14.58
N ASP A 400 11.65 17.88 14.31
CA ASP A 400 12.30 17.84 12.98
C ASP A 400 13.17 16.57 12.78
N SER A 401 13.29 15.76 13.83
CA SER A 401 14.02 14.51 13.86
C SER A 401 13.47 13.61 14.97
N GLY A 402 13.63 12.30 14.84
CA GLY A 402 13.12 11.34 15.80
C GLY A 402 13.69 9.95 15.62
N THR A 403 13.15 9.01 16.39
CA THR A 403 13.48 7.59 16.31
C THR A 403 12.18 6.81 16.41
N SER A 404 11.96 5.90 15.46
CA SER A 404 10.88 4.92 15.47
C SER A 404 11.46 3.60 15.97
N THR A 405 10.83 2.97 16.96
CA THR A 405 11.31 1.72 17.56
C THR A 405 10.63 0.46 17.02
N GLY A 406 9.73 0.60 16.05
CA GLY A 406 9.13 -0.50 15.31
C GLY A 406 7.82 -0.09 14.61
N PRO A 407 7.08 -1.06 14.02
CA PRO A 407 5.87 -0.84 13.21
C PRO A 407 4.74 -0.12 13.95
N MET A 408 4.68 -0.29 15.27
CA MET A 408 3.62 0.29 16.12
C MET A 408 4.02 1.62 16.77
N ASP A 409 5.27 2.06 16.60
CA ASP A 409 5.79 3.29 17.20
C ASP A 409 5.65 4.47 16.25
N LYS A 410 4.58 5.25 16.44
CA LYS A 410 4.28 6.42 15.61
C LYS A 410 4.73 7.70 16.31
N THR A 411 5.51 8.51 15.61
CA THR A 411 5.85 9.87 16.05
C THR A 411 5.02 10.89 15.30
N THR A 412 4.20 11.66 16.02
CA THR A 412 3.49 12.80 15.43
C THR A 412 4.44 13.98 15.22
N VAL A 413 4.56 14.43 13.97
CA VAL A 413 5.24 15.67 13.58
C VAL A 413 4.22 16.74 13.24
N THR A 414 4.45 17.94 13.76
CA THR A 414 3.68 19.14 13.42
C THR A 414 4.47 20.04 12.47
N ILE A 415 3.91 20.34 11.30
CA ILE A 415 4.40 21.34 10.36
C ILE A 415 3.66 22.65 10.62
N ASN A 416 4.36 23.71 11.02
CA ASN A 416 3.76 25.03 11.20
C ASN A 416 3.81 25.83 9.90
N VAL A 417 2.68 26.42 9.53
CA VAL A 417 2.48 27.13 8.26
C VAL A 417 2.04 28.57 8.53
N ASP A 418 2.50 29.52 7.73
CA ASP A 418 2.13 30.94 7.79
C ASP A 418 1.85 31.49 6.39
N SER A 419 0.64 32.01 6.18
CA SER A 419 0.18 32.61 4.92
C SER A 419 0.37 34.13 4.86
N ASP A 420 1.03 34.74 5.86
CA ASP A 420 1.29 36.18 5.88
C ASP A 420 2.09 36.64 4.65
N GLY A 421 1.52 37.62 3.93
CA GLY A 421 2.12 38.18 2.73
C GLY A 421 2.10 37.30 1.47
N LEU A 422 1.39 36.16 1.48
CA LEU A 422 1.16 35.35 0.29
C LEU A 422 -0.08 35.82 -0.49
N ASP A 423 -0.01 35.79 -1.81
CA ASP A 423 -1.16 36.05 -2.69
C ASP A 423 -2.08 34.81 -2.73
N PRO A 424 -3.37 34.95 -3.08
CA PRO A 424 -4.25 33.81 -3.24
C PRO A 424 -3.77 32.91 -4.39
N ASN A 425 -3.27 31.73 -4.03
CA ASN A 425 -2.76 30.73 -4.96
C ASN A 425 -2.53 29.40 -4.22
N GLU A 426 -2.24 28.35 -4.98
CA GLU A 426 -1.68 27.12 -4.45
C GLU A 426 -0.14 27.21 -4.39
N TYR A 427 0.42 26.82 -3.25
CA TYR A 427 1.85 26.79 -3.00
C TYR A 427 2.28 25.37 -2.66
N PHE A 428 3.37 24.91 -3.25
CA PHE A 428 3.92 23.58 -3.03
C PHE A 428 5.30 23.64 -2.41
N CYS A 429 5.58 22.69 -1.52
CA CYS A 429 6.88 22.48 -0.90
C CYS A 429 7.18 20.98 -0.91
N ASN A 430 8.36 20.56 -1.38
CA ASN A 430 8.77 19.17 -1.22
C ASN A 430 9.62 19.05 0.05
N LEU A 431 9.15 18.25 0.99
CA LEU A 431 9.92 17.83 2.15
C LEU A 431 10.48 16.43 1.92
N SER A 432 11.54 16.11 2.66
CA SER A 432 12.15 14.78 2.61
C SER A 432 12.41 14.28 4.02
N ILE A 433 11.91 13.09 4.34
CA ILE A 433 12.26 12.32 5.53
C ILE A 433 13.45 11.44 5.14
N THR A 434 14.56 11.56 5.86
CA THR A 434 15.75 10.73 5.65
C THR A 434 16.01 9.90 6.90
N ALA A 435 15.98 8.59 6.74
CA ALA A 435 16.38 7.62 7.76
C ALA A 435 17.92 7.58 7.91
N ASP A 436 18.40 7.02 9.02
CA ASP A 436 19.83 6.88 9.33
C ASP A 436 20.61 5.99 8.37
N ASN A 437 19.94 5.08 7.66
CA ASN A 437 20.50 4.32 6.55
C ASN A 437 20.53 5.11 5.21
N ASN A 438 20.20 6.41 5.23
CA ASN A 438 20.07 7.32 4.09
C ASN A 438 18.88 7.03 3.16
N ASP A 439 18.00 6.09 3.49
CA ASP A 439 16.73 5.94 2.78
C ASP A 439 15.93 7.23 2.92
N THR A 440 15.46 7.77 1.80
CA THR A 440 14.86 9.11 1.75
C THR A 440 13.52 9.08 1.05
N LEU A 441 12.48 9.42 1.80
CA LEU A 441 11.11 9.55 1.33
C LEU A 441 10.78 11.03 1.10
N SER A 442 10.51 11.41 -0.15
CA SER A 442 10.10 12.77 -0.50
C SER A 442 8.58 12.87 -0.66
N PHE A 443 8.01 13.93 -0.12
CA PHE A 443 6.57 14.15 -0.14
C PHE A 443 6.22 15.64 -0.33
N PRO A 444 5.17 15.95 -1.12
CA PRO A 444 4.71 17.32 -1.27
C PRO A 444 3.89 17.75 -0.06
N VAL A 445 4.06 19.00 0.32
CA VAL A 445 3.21 19.75 1.25
C VAL A 445 2.55 20.87 0.47
N SER A 446 1.22 20.93 0.51
CA SER A 446 0.43 21.91 -0.21
C SER A 446 -0.20 22.94 0.74
N LEU A 447 -0.06 24.22 0.41
CA LEU A 447 -0.75 25.33 1.06
C LEU A 447 -1.65 26.03 0.03
N TYR A 448 -2.95 26.04 0.28
CA TYR A 448 -3.92 26.83 -0.49
C TYR A 448 -4.19 28.15 0.22
N VAL A 449 -3.77 29.26 -0.38
CA VAL A 449 -4.07 30.61 0.13
C VAL A 449 -5.29 31.16 -0.60
N TYR A 450 -6.28 31.62 0.14
CA TYR A 450 -7.46 32.27 -0.43
C TYR A 450 -7.65 33.69 0.11
N ASN A 451 -8.33 34.52 -0.69
CA ASN A 451 -8.68 35.88 -0.29
C ASN A 451 -9.54 35.85 0.97
N ARG A 452 -9.21 36.69 1.94
CA ARG A 452 -10.12 36.96 3.04
C ARG A 452 -11.26 37.82 2.49
N VAL A 453 -12.44 37.25 2.36
CA VAL A 453 -13.62 38.04 2.02
C VAL A 453 -14.06 38.78 3.29
N ASP A 454 -13.88 40.09 3.28
CA ASP A 454 -14.38 41.01 4.31
C ASP A 454 -15.92 41.04 4.28
N PHE A 455 -16.55 41.01 5.46
CA PHE A 455 -17.99 41.10 5.63
C PHE A 455 -18.57 42.42 5.05
N GLU A 456 -17.80 43.51 5.08
CA GLU A 456 -18.12 44.79 4.44
C GLU A 456 -18.03 44.73 2.91
N GLU A 457 -17.08 43.98 2.35
CA GLU A 457 -16.95 43.76 0.89
C GLU A 457 -18.12 42.89 0.37
N MET A 458 -18.48 41.83 1.11
CA MET A 458 -19.68 41.00 0.85
C MET A 458 -20.96 41.82 0.96
N ALA A 459 -21.08 42.67 1.97
CA ALA A 459 -22.22 43.57 2.13
C ALA A 459 -22.29 44.62 1.00
N ARG A 460 -21.14 45.11 0.51
CA ARG A 460 -21.06 46.04 -0.63
C ARG A 460 -21.44 45.39 -1.95
N LEU A 461 -20.98 44.16 -2.21
CA LEU A 461 -21.43 43.39 -3.36
C LEU A 461 -22.93 43.13 -3.25
N ALA A 462 -23.44 42.64 -2.12
CA ALA A 462 -24.88 42.45 -1.95
C ALA A 462 -25.70 43.75 -2.17
N GLN A 463 -25.21 44.91 -1.71
CA GLN A 463 -25.85 46.23 -1.94
C GLN A 463 -25.73 46.74 -3.39
N PHE A 464 -24.60 46.54 -4.05
CA PHE A 464 -24.40 46.93 -5.45
C PHE A 464 -25.39 46.19 -6.36
N TRP A 465 -25.63 44.90 -6.10
CA TRP A 465 -26.54 44.08 -6.89
C TRP A 465 -28.02 44.28 -6.53
N GLN A 466 -28.35 44.70 -5.30
CA GLN A 466 -29.69 45.17 -4.94
C GLN A 466 -30.11 46.49 -5.62
N THR A 467 -29.14 47.31 -6.05
CA THR A 467 -29.39 48.65 -6.59
C THR A 467 -29.10 48.78 -8.09
N ALA A 468 -28.55 47.73 -8.71
CA ALA A 468 -28.36 47.66 -10.15
C ALA A 468 -29.71 47.34 -10.85
N ASP A 469 -30.38 48.38 -11.34
CA ASP A 469 -31.57 48.30 -12.20
C ASP A 469 -31.25 47.58 -13.52
N CYS A 470 -31.29 46.24 -13.52
CA CYS A 470 -31.35 45.45 -14.74
C CYS A 470 -32.77 45.57 -15.34
N ASN A 471 -32.98 46.61 -16.14
CA ASN A 471 -34.25 46.80 -16.86
C ASN A 471 -34.46 45.72 -17.94
N GLU A 472 -35.73 45.33 -18.17
CA GLU A 472 -36.13 44.43 -19.25
C GLU A 472 -35.52 44.87 -20.60
N GLY A 473 -34.57 44.07 -21.11
CA GLY A 473 -34.03 44.24 -22.46
C GLY A 473 -32.52 44.51 -22.58
N GLN A 474 -31.75 44.55 -21.49
CA GLN A 474 -30.27 44.46 -21.59
C GLN A 474 -29.78 43.04 -21.28
N SER A 475 -28.88 42.52 -22.11
CA SER A 475 -28.19 41.25 -21.86
C SER A 475 -27.13 41.45 -20.78
N CYS A 476 -27.45 41.09 -19.54
CA CYS A 476 -26.44 40.74 -18.55
C CYS A 476 -25.90 39.37 -18.96
N SER A 477 -24.77 39.35 -19.66
CA SER A 477 -24.20 38.10 -20.14
C SER A 477 -23.60 37.31 -18.98
N GLU A 478 -24.22 36.15 -18.75
CA GLU A 478 -23.72 34.93 -18.09
C GLU A 478 -23.67 34.95 -16.55
N VAL A 479 -24.80 34.57 -15.92
CA VAL A 479 -24.99 33.30 -15.19
C VAL A 479 -26.52 33.06 -15.11
N ASP A 480 -27.00 31.87 -15.48
CA ASP A 480 -28.42 31.49 -15.38
C ASP A 480 -28.83 31.33 -13.90
N TRP A 481 -29.65 32.25 -13.37
CA TRP A 481 -30.29 32.14 -12.06
C TRP A 481 -31.79 31.88 -12.22
N TYR A 482 -32.32 30.90 -11.50
CA TYR A 482 -33.76 30.61 -11.53
C TYR A 482 -34.58 31.77 -10.90
N ILE A 483 -35.38 32.41 -11.75
CA ILE A 483 -36.69 33.05 -11.57
C ILE A 483 -37.20 33.21 -10.11
N ASP A 484 -36.76 34.26 -9.39
CA ASP A 484 -37.63 35.05 -8.50
C ASP A 484 -37.12 36.47 -8.17
N GLY A 485 -35.86 36.79 -8.48
CA GLY A 485 -35.31 38.15 -8.30
C GLY A 485 -34.92 38.49 -6.86
N THR A 486 -34.76 37.50 -5.97
CA THR A 486 -34.20 37.68 -4.63
C THR A 486 -32.94 36.84 -4.41
N ILE A 487 -31.87 37.45 -3.90
CA ILE A 487 -30.65 36.75 -3.45
C ILE A 487 -30.88 36.26 -2.03
N ASN A 488 -30.91 34.95 -1.84
CA ASN A 488 -31.01 34.31 -0.52
C ASN A 488 -29.68 33.64 -0.11
N GLY A 489 -29.62 33.02 1.07
CA GLY A 489 -28.39 32.40 1.60
C GLY A 489 -27.80 31.28 0.73
N ARG A 490 -28.61 30.65 -0.12
CA ARG A 490 -28.19 29.62 -1.09
C ARG A 490 -27.41 30.21 -2.26
N ASP A 491 -27.84 31.37 -2.74
CA ASP A 491 -27.20 32.07 -3.87
C ASP A 491 -25.84 32.64 -3.47
N LEU A 492 -25.72 33.12 -2.23
CA LEU A 492 -24.46 33.52 -1.62
C LEU A 492 -23.49 32.34 -1.43
N LYS A 493 -23.98 31.17 -1.02
CA LYS A 493 -23.17 29.94 -0.93
C LYS A 493 -22.67 29.49 -2.31
N GLN A 494 -23.52 29.50 -3.34
CA GLN A 494 -23.10 29.13 -4.71
C GLN A 494 -22.08 30.11 -5.31
N LEU A 495 -22.18 31.41 -5.00
CA LEU A 495 -21.19 32.41 -5.40
C LEU A 495 -19.82 32.13 -4.77
N VAL A 496 -19.79 31.76 -3.48
CA VAL A 496 -18.56 31.38 -2.76
C VAL A 496 -17.98 30.06 -3.31
N ILE A 497 -18.82 29.07 -3.62
CA ILE A 497 -18.41 27.79 -4.24
C ILE A 497 -17.77 28.04 -5.62
N SER A 498 -18.33 28.93 -6.43
CA SER A 498 -17.79 29.26 -7.76
C SER A 498 -16.43 29.98 -7.74
N TRP A 499 -16.06 30.59 -6.60
CA TRP A 499 -14.82 31.34 -6.44
C TRP A 499 -13.67 30.53 -5.84
N LEU A 500 -13.95 29.41 -5.19
CA LEU A 500 -12.93 28.59 -4.50
C LEU A 500 -12.43 27.40 -5.33
N GLY A 501 -13.01 27.13 -6.51
CA GLY A 501 -12.59 26.05 -7.40
C GLY A 501 -13.04 24.67 -6.90
N GLU A 502 -13.49 23.82 -7.81
CA GLU A 502 -13.83 22.43 -7.51
C GLU A 502 -12.57 21.68 -7.06
N GLY A 503 -12.58 21.11 -5.85
CA GLY A 503 -11.46 20.27 -5.40
C GLY A 503 -11.28 20.06 -3.90
N ILE A 504 -12.04 20.71 -3.00
CA ILE A 504 -11.93 20.42 -1.57
C ILE A 504 -13.06 19.48 -1.14
N VAL A 505 -12.70 18.25 -0.82
CA VAL A 505 -13.47 17.41 0.13
C VAL A 505 -13.34 18.12 1.47
N TYR A 506 -14.34 18.93 1.82
CA TYR A 506 -14.51 19.32 3.21
C TYR A 506 -15.24 18.18 3.88
N ASP A 507 -14.65 17.63 4.93
CA ASP A 507 -15.44 17.01 5.99
C ASP A 507 -16.47 18.08 6.40
N SER A 508 -17.73 17.80 6.06
CA SER A 508 -18.77 18.80 6.12
C SER A 508 -18.90 19.29 7.57
N PRO A 509 -19.12 20.59 7.84
CA PRO A 509 -19.41 21.01 9.20
C PRO A 509 -20.70 20.28 9.63
N GLU A 510 -20.56 19.33 10.54
CA GLU A 510 -21.65 18.61 11.17
C GLU A 510 -21.55 18.74 12.69
N ILE A 511 -22.69 18.63 13.38
CA ILE A 511 -22.69 18.32 14.81
C ILE A 511 -22.91 16.82 14.90
N SER A 512 -21.92 16.09 15.39
CA SER A 512 -22.02 14.64 15.50
C SER A 512 -21.54 14.09 16.83
N ASP A 513 -22.09 12.94 17.18
CA ASP A 513 -21.67 12.13 18.32
C ASP A 513 -21.97 10.65 18.04
N GLY A 514 -20.90 9.87 17.95
CA GLY A 514 -20.94 8.40 17.88
C GLY A 514 -20.71 7.76 19.25
N PHE A 515 -20.72 8.52 20.35
CA PHE A 515 -20.52 8.04 21.73
C PHE A 515 -19.13 7.45 22.02
N GLU A 516 -18.14 7.69 21.14
CA GLU A 516 -16.78 7.15 21.25
C GLU A 516 -15.95 7.70 22.41
N THR A 517 -16.47 8.71 23.12
CA THR A 517 -15.91 9.14 24.41
C THR A 517 -16.16 8.14 25.55
N GLY A 518 -17.02 7.14 25.31
CA GLY A 518 -17.41 6.13 26.30
C GLY A 518 -18.42 6.64 27.34
N ASP A 519 -18.87 7.89 27.22
CA ASP A 519 -19.90 8.52 28.04
C ASP A 519 -20.70 9.56 27.23
N LEU A 520 -21.61 10.29 27.90
CA LEU A 520 -22.48 11.28 27.27
C LEU A 520 -21.89 12.71 27.32
N THR A 521 -20.55 12.87 27.33
CA THR A 521 -19.90 14.20 27.49
C THR A 521 -19.45 14.86 26.19
N ALA A 522 -19.49 14.15 25.06
CA ALA A 522 -19.11 14.71 23.75
C ALA A 522 -20.04 15.85 23.31
N LEU A 523 -21.34 15.75 23.61
CA LEU A 523 -22.34 16.81 23.48
C LEU A 523 -23.08 17.05 24.79
N ASP A 524 -23.83 18.16 24.88
CA ASP A 524 -24.64 18.52 26.05
C ASP A 524 -25.92 17.67 26.16
N TRP A 525 -25.76 16.35 26.23
CA TRP A 525 -26.85 15.39 26.37
C TRP A 525 -27.57 15.54 27.71
N ASN A 526 -28.90 15.58 27.66
CA ASN A 526 -29.77 15.60 28.82
C ASN A 526 -30.55 14.28 28.91
N VAL A 527 -30.53 13.64 30.08
CA VAL A 527 -31.21 12.37 30.32
C VAL A 527 -32.42 12.61 31.21
N THR A 528 -33.59 12.11 30.81
CA THR A 528 -34.85 12.32 31.51
C THR A 528 -35.68 11.02 31.61
N GLY A 529 -36.66 10.99 32.52
CA GLY A 529 -37.57 9.85 32.69
C GLY A 529 -37.26 8.98 33.91
N ASP A 530 -37.67 7.72 33.84
CA ASP A 530 -37.67 6.76 34.95
C ASP A 530 -36.32 6.05 35.18
N ALA A 531 -35.41 6.09 34.20
CA ALA A 531 -34.06 5.53 34.27
C ALA A 531 -33.13 6.27 33.30
N ASP A 532 -31.82 6.23 33.56
CA ASP A 532 -30.84 6.91 32.72
C ASP A 532 -30.44 6.08 31.49
N TRP A 533 -30.26 6.75 30.35
CA TRP A 533 -29.54 6.19 29.22
C TRP A 533 -28.06 6.04 29.57
N ALA A 534 -27.40 5.03 29.00
CA ALA A 534 -25.98 4.77 29.23
C ALA A 534 -25.27 4.40 27.92
N VAL A 535 -24.00 4.78 27.83
CA VAL A 535 -23.12 4.39 26.72
C VAL A 535 -22.47 3.04 27.04
N GLY A 536 -22.45 2.14 26.07
CA GLY A 536 -21.90 0.80 26.24
C GLY A 536 -21.47 0.16 24.92
N SER A 537 -20.77 -0.97 25.02
CA SER A 537 -20.20 -1.71 23.88
C SER A 537 -20.89 -3.05 23.62
N ASP A 538 -22.08 -3.27 24.19
CA ASP A 538 -22.82 -4.54 24.07
C ASP A 538 -23.55 -4.69 22.72
N SER A 539 -23.91 -3.59 22.07
CA SER A 539 -24.42 -3.55 20.70
C SER A 539 -24.11 -2.18 20.12
N VAL A 540 -23.32 -2.14 19.05
CA VAL A 540 -22.78 -0.92 18.44
C VAL A 540 -23.07 -0.94 16.93
N TYR A 541 -23.28 0.21 16.31
CA TYR A 541 -23.44 0.34 14.86
C TYR A 541 -22.11 0.72 14.20
N GLU A 542 -21.44 1.76 14.70
CA GLU A 542 -20.11 2.19 14.25
C GLU A 542 -19.20 2.48 15.44
N GLY A 543 -17.89 2.29 15.29
CA GLY A 543 -16.95 2.50 16.40
C GLY A 543 -17.03 1.43 17.49
N ASN A 544 -16.81 1.83 18.75
CA ASN A 544 -16.70 0.95 19.91
C ASN A 544 -17.86 1.09 20.89
N TYR A 545 -18.66 2.16 20.80
CA TYR A 545 -19.68 2.50 21.80
C TYR A 545 -20.98 2.99 21.17
N ALA A 546 -22.11 2.71 21.82
CA ALA A 546 -23.42 3.25 21.44
C ALA A 546 -24.25 3.60 22.67
N ALA A 547 -25.22 4.49 22.53
CA ALA A 547 -26.13 4.84 23.61
C ALA A 547 -27.31 3.87 23.67
N LYS A 548 -27.59 3.35 24.87
CA LYS A 548 -28.68 2.41 25.17
C LYS A 548 -29.66 3.00 26.17
N SER A 549 -30.95 2.77 25.94
CA SER A 549 -32.01 3.18 26.86
C SER A 549 -31.85 2.55 28.25
N GLY A 550 -32.21 3.30 29.29
CA GLY A 550 -32.27 2.80 30.66
C GLY A 550 -33.24 1.63 30.85
N ILE A 551 -32.98 0.79 31.85
CA ILE A 551 -33.83 -0.36 32.18
C ILE A 551 -35.09 0.15 32.90
N ILE A 552 -36.25 0.02 32.26
CA ILE A 552 -37.55 0.51 32.75
C ILE A 552 -38.60 -0.62 32.83
N THR A 553 -39.66 -0.43 33.63
CA THR A 553 -40.78 -1.39 33.82
C THR A 553 -42.08 -0.89 33.17
N HIS A 554 -43.22 -1.59 33.36
CA HIS A 554 -44.49 -1.25 32.71
C HIS A 554 -44.98 0.18 33.02
N ASN A 555 -45.52 0.87 32.00
CA ASN A 555 -45.97 2.27 32.04
C ASN A 555 -44.89 3.30 32.36
N GLN A 556 -43.62 2.97 32.13
CA GLN A 556 -42.49 3.89 32.32
C GLN A 556 -41.88 4.33 30.98
N ALA A 557 -41.09 5.40 31.03
CA ALA A 557 -40.37 5.96 29.90
C ALA A 557 -38.98 6.45 30.30
N THR A 558 -38.01 6.30 29.41
CA THR A 558 -36.65 6.86 29.56
C THR A 558 -36.28 7.60 28.29
N SER A 559 -35.67 8.78 28.39
CA SER A 559 -35.35 9.62 27.24
C SER A 559 -33.94 10.21 27.30
N LEU A 560 -33.36 10.39 26.12
CA LEU A 560 -32.12 11.08 25.86
C LEU A 560 -32.41 12.27 24.94
N GLU A 561 -31.96 13.45 25.33
CA GLU A 561 -32.32 14.73 24.71
C GLU A 561 -31.06 15.53 24.38
N LEU A 562 -31.07 16.21 23.23
CA LEU A 562 -30.01 17.12 22.79
C LEU A 562 -30.65 18.40 22.27
N THR A 563 -30.32 19.54 22.89
CA THR A 563 -30.73 20.86 22.42
C THR A 563 -29.55 21.58 21.80
N VAL A 564 -29.65 21.90 20.52
CA VAL A 564 -28.59 22.59 19.76
C VAL A 564 -29.13 23.79 19.00
N GLU A 565 -28.33 24.85 18.89
CA GLU A 565 -28.57 25.91 17.90
C GLU A 565 -27.92 25.47 16.59
N THR A 566 -28.73 25.12 15.58
CA THR A 566 -28.22 24.56 14.33
C THR A 566 -28.61 25.42 13.12
N GLY A 567 -27.69 25.56 12.17
CA GLY A 567 -27.97 26.14 10.85
C GLY A 567 -28.36 25.10 9.79
N PHE A 568 -28.32 23.83 10.16
CA PHE A 568 -28.41 22.68 9.26
C PHE A 568 -29.84 22.25 8.96
N ASP A 569 -30.03 21.55 7.84
CA ASP A 569 -31.34 21.12 7.36
C ASP A 569 -31.65 19.62 7.57
N THR A 570 -30.70 18.84 8.10
CA THR A 570 -30.84 17.39 8.24
C THR A 570 -30.31 16.88 9.58
N ILE A 571 -30.99 15.88 10.14
CA ILE A 571 -30.48 15.01 11.20
C ILE A 571 -30.55 13.55 10.75
N SER A 572 -29.47 12.80 10.94
CA SER A 572 -29.44 11.35 10.79
C SER A 572 -28.90 10.67 12.04
N PHE A 573 -29.30 9.42 12.24
CA PHE A 573 -28.76 8.55 13.29
C PHE A 573 -29.05 7.09 12.98
N ALA A 574 -28.19 6.20 13.44
CA ALA A 574 -28.46 4.77 13.48
C ALA A 574 -29.32 4.43 14.69
N ARG A 575 -30.29 3.54 14.52
CA ARG A 575 -31.15 3.07 15.61
C ARG A 575 -31.37 1.56 15.55
N LYS A 576 -31.52 0.95 16.72
CA LYS A 576 -31.91 -0.46 16.91
C LYS A 576 -32.95 -0.56 18.02
N VAL A 577 -33.89 -1.50 17.89
CA VAL A 577 -34.90 -1.75 18.93
C VAL A 577 -35.10 -3.25 19.09
N SER A 578 -35.17 -3.69 20.33
CA SER A 578 -35.50 -5.06 20.72
C SER A 578 -36.57 -4.96 21.80
N SER A 579 -37.84 -5.02 21.39
CA SER A 579 -38.99 -4.75 22.24
C SER A 579 -40.20 -5.62 21.89
N GLU A 580 -41.27 -5.52 22.67
CA GLU A 580 -42.56 -6.11 22.30
C GLU A 580 -43.17 -5.43 21.06
N SER A 581 -43.39 -6.21 20.01
CA SER A 581 -43.86 -5.70 18.71
C SER A 581 -45.26 -5.08 18.81
N GLY A 582 -45.37 -3.80 18.47
CA GLY A 582 -46.63 -3.06 18.48
C GLY A 582 -47.07 -2.48 19.83
N TRP A 583 -46.23 -2.60 20.88
CA TRP A 583 -46.59 -2.16 22.24
C TRP A 583 -45.51 -1.29 22.88
N ASP A 584 -44.27 -1.77 22.86
CA ASP A 584 -43.11 -1.06 23.41
C ASP A 584 -42.35 -0.39 22.28
N TYR A 585 -42.02 0.89 22.42
CA TYR A 585 -41.50 1.68 21.31
C TYR A 585 -40.29 2.51 21.69
N LEU A 586 -39.30 2.53 20.80
CA LEU A 586 -38.36 3.64 20.66
C LEU A 586 -39.00 4.71 19.77
N ARG A 587 -39.03 5.96 20.23
CA ARG A 587 -39.63 7.11 19.53
C ARG A 587 -38.61 8.21 19.35
N PHE A 588 -38.71 8.90 18.22
CA PHE A 588 -37.91 10.07 17.92
C PHE A 588 -38.79 11.31 17.80
N TYR A 589 -38.37 12.39 18.46
CA TYR A 589 -39.07 13.68 18.46
C TYR A 589 -38.13 14.80 18.04
N VAL A 590 -38.70 15.80 17.35
CA VAL A 590 -38.08 17.10 17.10
C VAL A 590 -39.01 18.17 17.67
N ASP A 591 -38.52 18.98 18.60
CA ASP A 591 -39.29 20.03 19.29
C ASP A 591 -40.63 19.53 19.86
N ASP A 592 -40.58 18.40 20.57
CA ASP A 592 -41.71 17.68 21.15
C ASP A 592 -42.76 17.12 20.16
N VAL A 593 -42.49 17.19 18.85
CA VAL A 593 -43.33 16.55 17.82
C VAL A 593 -42.78 15.16 17.50
N GLU A 594 -43.59 14.11 17.64
CA GLU A 594 -43.21 12.72 17.27
C GLU A 594 -43.01 12.64 15.76
N ILE A 595 -41.79 12.33 15.34
CA ILE A 595 -41.41 12.18 13.94
C ILE A 595 -41.57 10.71 13.49
N ASP A 596 -41.09 9.77 14.31
CA ASP A 596 -41.16 8.35 13.99
C ASP A 596 -41.11 7.46 15.26
N LYS A 597 -41.44 6.17 15.09
CA LYS A 597 -41.39 5.16 16.15
C LYS A 597 -41.19 3.74 15.65
N TRP A 598 -40.52 2.93 16.47
CA TRP A 598 -40.17 1.55 16.14
C TRP A 598 -40.41 0.61 17.32
N SER A 599 -40.84 -0.62 17.02
CA SER A 599 -41.10 -1.68 18.00
C SER A 599 -40.74 -3.04 17.42
N GLY A 600 -40.67 -4.06 18.27
CA GLY A 600 -40.32 -5.42 17.88
C GLY A 600 -38.81 -5.64 17.89
N GLU A 601 -38.37 -6.68 17.17
CA GLU A 601 -36.95 -6.94 16.90
C GLU A 601 -36.58 -6.29 15.56
N GLN A 602 -35.91 -5.15 15.60
CA GLN A 602 -35.37 -4.50 14.42
C GLN A 602 -33.90 -4.21 14.65
N ASP A 603 -33.05 -4.75 13.78
CA ASP A 603 -31.62 -4.49 13.82
C ASP A 603 -31.31 -3.04 13.40
N TRP A 604 -30.02 -2.69 13.47
CA TRP A 604 -29.53 -1.37 13.14
C TRP A 604 -30.00 -0.89 11.76
N LEU A 605 -30.54 0.33 11.73
CA LEU A 605 -30.91 1.03 10.51
C LEU A 605 -30.64 2.53 10.71
N VAL A 606 -30.00 3.15 9.71
CA VAL A 606 -29.85 4.61 9.66
C VAL A 606 -31.16 5.22 9.19
N VAL A 607 -31.61 6.24 9.92
CA VAL A 607 -32.76 7.06 9.56
C VAL A 607 -32.34 8.51 9.44
N GLU A 608 -33.01 9.24 8.56
CA GLU A 608 -32.69 10.63 8.23
C GLU A 608 -33.99 11.46 8.20
N TYR A 609 -33.94 12.67 8.75
CA TYR A 609 -35.06 13.58 8.81
C TYR A 609 -34.66 15.00 8.47
N ALA A 610 -35.48 15.65 7.64
CA ALA A 610 -35.37 17.08 7.39
C ALA A 610 -35.75 17.87 8.66
N ILE A 611 -34.91 18.83 9.00
CA ILE A 611 -35.09 19.78 10.09
C ILE A 611 -35.00 21.20 9.52
N SER A 612 -35.35 22.19 10.33
CA SER A 612 -35.15 23.59 9.98
C SER A 612 -34.13 24.24 10.91
N GLY A 613 -33.35 25.18 10.41
CA GLY A 613 -32.40 25.92 11.24
C GLY A 613 -33.05 26.66 12.44
N GLY A 614 -32.21 27.06 13.38
CA GLY A 614 -32.54 27.61 14.69
C GLY A 614 -32.29 26.61 15.82
N GLN A 615 -32.62 27.02 17.05
CA GLN A 615 -32.62 26.12 18.21
C GLN A 615 -33.58 24.94 17.99
N ARG A 616 -33.07 23.70 18.12
CA ARG A 616 -33.83 22.45 18.04
C ARG A 616 -33.56 21.57 19.23
N THR A 617 -34.59 20.84 19.67
CA THR A 617 -34.46 19.77 20.66
C THR A 617 -34.79 18.43 20.02
N PHE A 618 -33.79 17.55 19.96
CA PHE A 618 -33.91 16.17 19.52
C PHE A 618 -34.10 15.27 20.72
N LYS A 619 -35.07 14.36 20.67
CA LYS A 619 -35.36 13.47 21.79
C LYS A 619 -35.62 12.05 21.31
N TRP A 620 -34.88 11.10 21.88
CA TRP A 620 -35.11 9.68 21.74
C TRP A 620 -35.72 9.15 23.03
N SER A 621 -36.89 8.51 22.94
CA SER A 621 -37.63 8.03 24.11
C SER A 621 -38.05 6.59 23.94
N TYR A 622 -37.62 5.72 24.87
CA TYR A 622 -38.09 4.34 24.95
C TYR A 622 -39.19 4.24 26.00
N THR A 623 -40.36 3.71 25.62
CA THR A 623 -41.49 3.56 26.55
C THR A 623 -42.03 2.14 26.56
N LYS A 624 -42.47 1.69 27.73
CA LYS A 624 -43.17 0.42 27.88
C LYS A 624 -44.66 0.58 28.09
N ASP A 625 -45.43 -0.35 27.56
CA ASP A 625 -46.87 -0.42 27.73
C ASP A 625 -47.27 -0.92 29.14
N GLY A 626 -48.56 -1.24 29.32
CA GLY A 626 -49.11 -1.62 30.61
C GLY A 626 -48.81 -3.04 31.09
N SER A 627 -48.27 -3.92 30.24
CA SER A 627 -47.99 -5.33 30.59
C SER A 627 -47.21 -6.07 29.50
N ALA A 628 -46.41 -7.06 29.90
CA ALA A 628 -45.58 -7.91 29.03
C ALA A 628 -44.27 -7.23 28.56
N SER A 629 -43.36 -8.07 28.07
CA SER A 629 -41.95 -7.78 27.87
C SER A 629 -41.43 -8.73 26.79
N GLY A 630 -40.65 -8.21 25.86
CA GLY A 630 -40.24 -8.92 24.65
C GLY A 630 -38.86 -8.47 24.20
N GLY A 631 -38.03 -9.41 23.77
CA GLY A 631 -36.66 -9.11 23.37
C GLY A 631 -35.77 -8.69 24.54
N SER A 632 -34.90 -7.72 24.29
CA SER A 632 -34.02 -7.11 25.30
C SER A 632 -34.67 -5.94 26.04
N ASP A 633 -35.91 -5.58 25.70
CA ASP A 633 -36.69 -4.47 26.25
C ASP A 633 -35.92 -3.12 26.27
N CYS A 634 -35.29 -2.77 25.16
CA CYS A 634 -34.54 -1.51 25.05
C CYS A 634 -34.44 -1.02 23.60
N GLY A 635 -34.05 0.26 23.47
CA GLY A 635 -33.63 0.88 22.22
C GLY A 635 -32.18 1.35 22.30
N TRP A 636 -31.51 1.39 21.16
CA TRP A 636 -30.17 1.95 21.03
C TRP A 636 -30.15 3.01 19.93
N ILE A 637 -29.27 3.99 20.10
CA ILE A 637 -28.91 4.97 19.07
C ILE A 637 -27.40 5.10 18.97
N ASP A 638 -26.95 5.42 17.76
CA ASP A 638 -25.54 5.56 17.42
C ASP A 638 -25.41 6.49 16.20
N ALA A 639 -24.21 6.96 15.86
CA ALA A 639 -23.92 7.77 14.67
C ALA A 639 -24.84 9.00 14.52
N VAL A 640 -25.07 9.76 15.60
CA VAL A 640 -25.94 10.94 15.53
C VAL A 640 -25.21 12.04 14.75
N ARG A 641 -25.81 12.55 13.68
CA ARG A 641 -25.23 13.59 12.80
C ARG A 641 -26.26 14.65 12.44
N ILE A 642 -25.87 15.92 12.45
CA ILE A 642 -26.70 17.06 12.06
C ILE A 642 -25.93 17.88 11.02
N TYR A 643 -26.42 17.92 9.78
CA TYR A 643 -25.71 18.43 8.59
C TYR A 643 -26.69 18.96 7.51
N ASP A 644 -26.18 19.54 6.42
CA ASP A 644 -26.99 19.94 5.25
C ASP A 644 -27.10 18.77 4.24
N SER A 645 -28.31 18.29 3.92
CA SER A 645 -28.60 17.21 2.95
C SER A 645 -28.23 17.51 1.49
N GLY A 646 -27.87 18.76 1.20
CA GLY A 646 -27.42 19.22 -0.11
C GLY A 646 -25.92 19.06 -0.36
N GLN A 647 -25.21 18.31 0.49
CA GLN A 647 -23.81 17.94 0.31
C GLN A 647 -23.67 16.53 -0.26
#